data_AF-A0A1Q8QM94-F1
#
_entry.id   AF-A0A1Q8QM94-F1
#
_cell.length_a   1.000
_cell.length_b   1.000
_cell.length_c   1.000
_cell.angle_alpha   90.00
_cell.angle_beta   90.00
_cell.angle_gamma   90.00
#
_symmetry.space_group_name_H-M   'P 1'
#
loop_
_entity.id
_entity.type
_entity.pdbx_description
1 polymer ?
#
loop_
_entity_poly.entity_id
_entity_poly.type
_entity_poly.pdbx_seq_one_letter_code
_entity_poly.pdbx_strand_id
1 'polypeptide(L)'
;MQIENNPLFRAGKNPLVWGCLLLTAVTILNNWPMAAFGFAWDDHGYIVRNYPIQDPVSLKSILWCLTAFAEANWHPLTWLALHIQFQFFGLNPGGYHVVNLLLHLANTLLLYALLFRTTRAVGKSLAVAALFSVHPLHIESVAWISEIKDVLSTFFFLLTLHAYTSYARRPGPGRYGLVCLSLACGLAAKPMLVTAPFVLVLLDYWPLGRWLAGPTAVLQTPIVPRFPARRLILEKLPLLAMVAAVCVLTFMAQHDGGAVAKLSSLPILMRLGNVANSYLLYLWRMIWPWPLSFFYPLVPVPIWRFALCLLGLAVLSYAMWRTRRNKPYLLFGWLWYLGTLVPVIGLVQVGSQAIADRYTYIPSIGVFIAASWIIDDLRKRVRLSVLLPAAMTIAVVFILMCVSLDYLLKWINEEELYSYGLSLDENNPIARNNLGIFLIKNKNSGDAAKQFKSDLEINTNSEAARLNLANISLMRGNYSEMLDYLLPALQINPNNGLIYYFLGQMFNQVHDTEMAEKLFRKGLNFKDLKFKTAVALTDVLIQEGHYKEALSVSENFMSKIYDKDPQKSMLLWNSSRAHRLKEDFVNAKIDAERALQLQPIFPNARRELALLAVNGKNTYAAVKELKLSLGQYPFDPNTWALLGQIYFDQGRYSRAYEQLRRALCHEHELYDNFAIDAHLNMAVLLRRFGQADDAALHSARANDLRLIATSKAAQSLRQRLFSTVITIPAQK
;
A
#
# COMPACT_ATOMS: atom_id res chain seq x y z
N MET A 1 52.03 -12.43 -10.59
CA MET A 1 52.34 -13.46 -9.57
C MET A 1 53.12 -12.92 -8.35
N GLN A 2 53.51 -11.64 -8.27
CA GLN A 2 54.31 -11.13 -7.13
C GLN A 2 53.57 -10.24 -6.11
N ILE A 3 52.27 -9.97 -6.29
CA ILE A 3 51.48 -9.17 -5.33
C ILE A 3 51.02 -10.00 -4.12
N GLU A 4 51.02 -11.33 -4.22
CA GLU A 4 50.54 -12.24 -3.16
C GLU A 4 51.53 -12.45 -1.99
N ASN A 5 52.78 -11.97 -2.10
CA ASN A 5 53.83 -12.20 -1.10
C ASN A 5 54.12 -11.02 -0.16
N ASN A 6 53.34 -9.93 -0.21
CA ASN A 6 53.58 -8.75 0.63
C ASN A 6 53.07 -8.99 2.08
N PRO A 7 53.89 -8.81 3.14
CA PRO A 7 53.51 -9.09 4.53
C PRO A 7 52.33 -8.27 5.06
N LEU A 8 52.03 -7.09 4.51
CA LEU A 8 50.81 -6.32 4.85
C LEU A 8 49.51 -7.04 4.43
N PHE A 9 49.55 -7.93 3.42
CA PHE A 9 48.41 -8.77 3.04
C PHE A 9 48.21 -9.99 3.96
N ARG A 10 49.20 -10.37 4.78
CA ARG A 10 49.11 -11.54 5.68
C ARG A 10 48.28 -11.28 6.93
N ALA A 11 48.01 -10.02 7.29
CA ALA A 11 47.04 -9.65 8.33
C ALA A 11 45.57 -9.70 7.83
N GLY A 12 45.33 -9.78 6.51
CA GLY A 12 44.00 -9.75 5.86
C GLY A 12 43.44 -11.12 5.46
N LYS A 13 43.46 -12.12 6.36
CA LYS A 13 43.22 -13.55 6.05
C LYS A 13 41.81 -13.97 5.60
N ASN A 14 40.86 -13.06 5.36
CA ASN A 14 39.55 -13.47 4.83
C ASN A 14 38.95 -12.40 3.88
N PRO A 15 39.19 -12.48 2.55
CA PRO A 15 38.66 -11.51 1.59
C PRO A 15 37.12 -11.48 1.57
N LEU A 16 36.47 -12.53 2.07
CA LEU A 16 35.03 -12.56 2.30
C LEU A 16 34.64 -11.53 3.37
N VAL A 17 35.35 -11.47 4.50
CA VAL A 17 35.03 -10.58 5.62
C VAL A 17 35.20 -9.12 5.22
N TRP A 18 36.31 -8.77 4.58
CA TRP A 18 36.53 -7.40 4.09
C TRP A 18 35.51 -6.98 3.03
N GLY A 19 35.16 -7.89 2.11
CA GLY A 19 34.08 -7.65 1.15
C GLY A 19 32.75 -7.39 1.84
N CYS A 20 32.41 -8.17 2.88
CA CYS A 20 31.20 -7.95 3.67
C CYS A 20 31.22 -6.59 4.39
N LEU A 21 32.33 -6.22 5.05
CA LEU A 21 32.46 -4.92 5.73
C LEU A 21 32.28 -3.75 4.77
N LEU A 22 32.90 -3.82 3.59
CA LEU A 22 32.76 -2.80 2.55
C LEU A 22 31.32 -2.69 2.06
N LEU A 23 30.68 -3.83 1.73
CA LEU A 23 29.30 -3.86 1.28
C LEU A 23 28.34 -3.33 2.36
N THR A 24 28.59 -3.64 3.63
CA THR A 24 27.83 -3.08 4.76
C THR A 24 27.94 -1.57 4.80
N ALA A 25 29.15 -1.02 4.74
CA ALA A 25 29.36 0.43 4.75
C ALA A 25 28.67 1.10 3.55
N VAL A 26 28.87 0.58 2.33
CA VAL A 26 28.27 1.13 1.11
C VAL A 26 26.73 1.08 1.15
N THR A 27 26.16 -0.05 1.55
CA THR A 27 24.69 -0.23 1.62
C THR A 27 24.06 0.74 2.62
N ILE A 28 24.66 0.85 3.82
CA ILE A 28 24.16 1.74 4.87
C ILE A 28 24.31 3.20 4.43
N LEU A 29 25.49 3.62 3.96
CA LEU A 29 25.71 5.01 3.54
C LEU A 29 24.75 5.46 2.44
N ASN A 30 24.41 4.58 1.49
CA ASN A 30 23.49 4.90 0.41
C ASN A 30 22.03 5.01 0.86
N ASN A 31 21.60 4.26 1.88
CA ASN A 31 20.18 4.10 2.20
C ASN A 31 19.80 4.62 3.59
N TRP A 32 20.74 5.01 4.46
CA TRP A 32 20.42 5.42 5.83
C TRP A 32 19.40 6.58 5.98
N PRO A 33 19.28 7.56 5.04
CA PRO A 33 18.34 8.68 5.23
C PRO A 33 16.88 8.22 5.36
N MET A 34 16.53 7.05 4.81
CA MET A 34 15.16 6.54 4.81
C MET A 34 14.61 6.21 6.20
N ALA A 35 15.46 6.09 7.22
CA ALA A 35 14.99 5.94 8.60
C ALA A 35 14.17 7.15 9.09
N ALA A 36 14.25 8.30 8.40
CA ALA A 36 13.49 9.51 8.68
C ALA A 36 12.28 9.73 7.75
N PHE A 37 11.98 8.79 6.84
CA PHE A 37 10.90 8.95 5.87
C PHE A 37 9.52 8.65 6.47
N GLY A 38 8.47 9.18 5.83
CA GLY A 38 7.08 8.92 6.15
C GLY A 38 6.51 7.70 5.41
N PHE A 39 5.26 7.37 5.72
CA PHE A 39 4.50 6.41 4.91
C PHE A 39 4.27 6.94 3.49
N ALA A 40 4.29 6.05 2.50
CA ALA A 40 4.07 6.38 1.10
C ALA A 40 3.06 5.43 0.45
N TRP A 41 2.28 5.97 -0.49
CA TRP A 41 1.43 5.19 -1.40
C TRP A 41 0.50 4.19 -0.69
N ASP A 42 0.65 2.88 -0.94
CA ASP A 42 -0.20 1.84 -0.36
C ASP A 42 0.20 1.42 1.06
N ASP A 43 1.23 2.02 1.68
CA ASP A 43 1.56 1.81 3.10
C ASP A 43 0.36 2.10 4.00
N HIS A 44 -0.52 2.99 3.56
CA HIS A 44 -1.79 3.24 4.21
C HIS A 44 -2.74 2.04 4.20
N GLY A 45 -2.78 1.26 3.11
CA GLY A 45 -3.57 0.04 2.99
C GLY A 45 -2.94 -1.12 3.74
N TYR A 46 -1.62 -1.25 3.68
CA TYR A 46 -0.87 -2.33 4.33
C TYR A 46 -0.74 -2.18 5.85
N ILE A 47 -0.62 -0.94 6.34
CA ILE A 47 -0.32 -0.66 7.76
C ILE A 47 -1.41 0.21 8.39
N VAL A 48 -1.57 1.44 7.93
CA VAL A 48 -2.34 2.47 8.67
C VAL A 48 -3.83 2.12 8.80
N ARG A 49 -4.42 1.53 7.76
CA ARG A 49 -5.83 1.11 7.71
C ARG A 49 -6.01 -0.41 7.79
N ASN A 50 -4.94 -1.14 8.09
CA ASN A 50 -4.97 -2.60 8.22
C ASN A 50 -5.11 -3.02 9.68
N TYR A 51 -6.30 -2.82 10.24
CA TYR A 51 -6.56 -3.10 11.66
C TYR A 51 -6.26 -4.55 12.11
N PRO A 52 -6.42 -5.60 11.28
CA PRO A 52 -6.00 -6.95 11.65
C PRO A 52 -4.55 -7.10 12.11
N ILE A 53 -3.62 -6.36 11.48
CA ILE A 53 -2.21 -6.41 11.89
C ILE A 53 -1.90 -5.51 13.08
N GLN A 54 -2.80 -4.58 13.41
CA GLN A 54 -2.65 -3.65 14.54
C GLN A 54 -3.15 -4.24 15.86
N ASP A 55 -4.06 -5.20 15.81
CA ASP A 55 -4.53 -5.93 17.00
C ASP A 55 -3.35 -6.66 17.68
N PRO A 56 -3.43 -6.94 18.99
CA PRO A 56 -2.43 -7.74 19.67
C PRO A 56 -2.23 -9.13 19.04
N VAL A 57 -1.06 -9.73 19.27
CA VAL A 57 -0.75 -11.09 18.80
C VAL A 57 -1.75 -12.07 19.38
N SER A 58 -2.56 -12.69 18.51
CA SER A 58 -3.60 -13.64 18.88
C SER A 58 -3.76 -14.68 17.76
N LEU A 59 -4.44 -15.79 18.06
CA LEU A 59 -4.76 -16.78 17.02
C LEU A 59 -5.55 -16.16 15.86
N LYS A 60 -6.43 -15.20 16.15
CA LYS A 60 -7.24 -14.48 15.15
C LYS A 60 -6.36 -13.65 14.21
N SER A 61 -5.43 -12.85 14.74
CA SER A 61 -4.54 -12.02 13.91
C SER A 61 -3.53 -12.85 13.13
N ILE A 62 -3.00 -13.93 13.71
CA ILE A 62 -2.11 -14.87 13.01
C ILE A 62 -2.85 -15.59 11.88
N LEU A 63 -4.06 -16.12 12.14
CA LEU A 63 -4.84 -16.82 11.13
C LEU A 63 -5.21 -15.87 9.97
N TRP A 64 -5.52 -14.61 10.28
CA TRP A 64 -5.74 -13.59 9.26
C TRP A 64 -4.48 -13.41 8.39
N CYS A 65 -3.30 -13.26 9.01
CA CYS A 65 -2.05 -13.13 8.25
C CYS A 65 -1.83 -14.33 7.31
N LEU A 66 -2.18 -15.54 7.74
CA LEU A 66 -1.99 -16.77 6.96
C LEU A 66 -2.98 -16.95 5.79
N THR A 67 -4.16 -16.34 5.87
CA THR A 67 -5.30 -16.64 4.97
C THR A 67 -5.80 -15.44 4.16
N ALA A 68 -5.42 -14.21 4.52
CA ALA A 68 -5.95 -13.00 3.90
C ALA A 68 -5.54 -12.84 2.43
N PHE A 69 -6.50 -12.39 1.62
CA PHE A 69 -6.30 -11.84 0.26
C PHE A 69 -6.37 -10.31 0.26
N ALA A 70 -5.90 -9.68 1.34
CA ALA A 70 -5.87 -8.22 1.47
C ALA A 70 -4.94 -7.61 0.41
N GLU A 71 -5.27 -6.40 -0.06
CA GLU A 71 -4.53 -5.70 -1.12
C GLU A 71 -4.32 -6.57 -2.38
N ALA A 72 -5.32 -7.41 -2.71
CA ALA A 72 -5.33 -8.32 -3.86
C ALA A 72 -4.16 -9.33 -3.93
N ASN A 73 -3.55 -9.67 -2.79
CA ASN A 73 -2.41 -10.57 -2.75
C ASN A 73 -2.54 -11.63 -1.65
N TRP A 74 -2.01 -12.83 -1.90
CA TRP A 74 -1.75 -13.84 -0.86
C TRP A 74 -0.24 -13.97 -0.61
N HIS A 75 0.21 -13.43 0.52
CA HIS A 75 1.63 -13.33 0.88
C HIS A 75 1.77 -13.32 2.42
N PRO A 76 1.45 -14.46 3.06
CA PRO A 76 1.24 -14.52 4.50
C PRO A 76 2.46 -14.19 5.34
N LEU A 77 3.67 -14.45 4.85
CA LEU A 77 4.89 -14.13 5.59
C LEU A 77 5.16 -12.63 5.63
N THR A 78 4.73 -11.88 4.61
CA THR A 78 4.73 -10.41 4.64
C THR A 78 3.76 -9.89 5.70
N TRP A 79 2.54 -10.44 5.77
CA TRP A 79 1.56 -10.03 6.76
C TRP A 79 2.05 -10.28 8.18
N LEU A 80 2.65 -11.45 8.42
CA LEU A 80 3.29 -11.75 9.70
C LEU A 80 4.43 -10.78 10.01
N ALA A 81 5.29 -10.46 9.03
CA ALA A 81 6.38 -9.51 9.23
C ALA A 81 5.88 -8.10 9.57
N LEU A 82 4.83 -7.62 8.90
CA LEU A 82 4.22 -6.31 9.18
C LEU A 82 3.48 -6.31 10.51
N HIS A 83 2.78 -7.40 10.86
CA HIS A 83 2.14 -7.56 12.15
C HIS A 83 3.15 -7.48 13.30
N ILE A 84 4.27 -8.22 13.19
CA ILE A 84 5.35 -8.16 14.18
C ILE A 84 5.94 -6.75 14.27
N GLN A 85 6.24 -6.11 13.15
CA GLN A 85 6.77 -4.74 13.14
C GLN A 85 5.82 -3.74 13.80
N PHE A 86 4.51 -3.87 13.57
CA PHE A 86 3.52 -3.01 14.22
C PHE A 86 3.54 -3.16 15.74
N GLN A 87 3.73 -4.38 16.28
CA GLN A 87 3.83 -4.57 17.72
C GLN A 87 5.04 -3.85 18.34
N PHE A 88 6.14 -3.68 17.59
CA PHE A 88 7.35 -3.00 18.06
C PHE A 88 7.34 -1.49 17.81
N PHE A 89 6.84 -1.06 16.66
CA PHE A 89 6.99 0.33 16.18
C PHE A 89 5.68 1.11 16.11
N GLY A 90 4.52 0.45 16.22
CA GLY A 90 3.22 1.07 16.02
C GLY A 90 3.15 1.80 14.68
N LEU A 91 2.73 3.07 14.70
CA LEU A 91 2.66 3.93 13.52
C LEU A 91 3.94 4.75 13.27
N ASN A 92 5.09 4.36 13.84
CA ASN A 92 6.37 4.99 13.53
C ASN A 92 6.98 4.36 12.26
N PRO A 93 7.02 5.07 11.11
CA PRO A 93 7.50 4.53 9.83
C PRO A 93 8.99 4.19 9.83
N GLY A 94 9.81 4.90 10.60
CA GLY A 94 11.27 4.73 10.61
C GLY A 94 11.72 3.31 10.97
N GLY A 95 11.02 2.66 11.90
CA GLY A 95 11.30 1.26 12.28
C GLY A 95 11.12 0.29 11.12
N TYR A 96 10.09 0.49 10.29
CA TYR A 96 9.82 -0.35 9.13
C TYR A 96 10.87 -0.16 8.04
N HIS A 97 11.26 1.08 7.76
CA HIS A 97 12.33 1.39 6.82
C HIS A 97 13.66 0.74 7.25
N VAL A 98 14.00 0.78 8.55
CA VAL A 98 15.21 0.12 9.07
C VAL A 98 15.15 -1.40 8.86
N VAL A 99 14.00 -2.04 9.05
CA VAL A 99 13.85 -3.47 8.77
C VAL A 99 14.08 -3.78 7.29
N ASN A 100 13.54 -2.97 6.38
CA ASN A 100 13.82 -3.11 4.94
C ASN A 100 15.30 -2.92 4.61
N LEU A 101 15.98 -1.95 5.24
CA LEU A 101 17.43 -1.75 5.10
C LEU A 101 18.21 -3.00 5.47
N LEU A 102 17.90 -3.57 6.64
CA LEU A 102 18.60 -4.72 7.17
C LEU A 102 18.37 -5.96 6.30
N LEU A 103 17.16 -6.14 5.75
CA LEU A 103 16.87 -7.19 4.78
C LEU A 103 17.62 -6.97 3.46
N HIS A 104 17.68 -5.73 2.95
CA HIS A 104 18.44 -5.40 1.74
C HIS A 104 19.96 -5.64 1.93
N LEU A 105 20.50 -5.27 3.09
CA LEU A 105 21.88 -5.57 3.47
C LEU A 105 22.11 -7.09 3.54
N ALA A 106 21.22 -7.83 4.21
CA ALA A 106 21.31 -9.29 4.28
C ALA A 106 21.29 -9.92 2.89
N ASN A 107 20.43 -9.44 1.98
CA ASN A 107 20.39 -9.87 0.59
C ASN A 107 21.71 -9.63 -0.14
N THR A 108 22.27 -8.42 0.00
CA THR A 108 23.56 -8.05 -0.59
C THR A 108 24.68 -8.98 -0.13
N LEU A 109 24.75 -9.24 1.19
CA LEU A 109 25.76 -10.13 1.78
C LEU A 109 25.55 -11.60 1.38
N LEU A 110 24.31 -12.07 1.35
CA LEU A 110 23.97 -13.42 0.91
C LEU A 110 24.31 -13.63 -0.57
N LEU A 111 24.06 -12.64 -1.43
CA LEU A 111 24.42 -12.67 -2.84
C LEU A 111 25.95 -12.74 -3.02
N TYR A 112 26.70 -11.88 -2.33
CA TYR A 112 28.16 -11.91 -2.34
C TYR A 112 28.70 -13.27 -1.88
N ALA A 113 28.16 -13.79 -0.76
CA ALA A 113 28.54 -15.09 -0.23
C ALA A 113 28.20 -16.25 -1.20
N LEU A 114 27.05 -16.19 -1.89
CA LEU A 114 26.63 -17.20 -2.86
C LEU A 114 27.59 -17.26 -4.06
N LEU A 115 27.90 -16.11 -4.64
CA LEU A 115 28.80 -15.99 -5.78
C LEU A 115 30.24 -16.39 -5.40
N PHE A 116 30.72 -15.95 -4.23
CA PHE A 116 32.02 -16.37 -3.73
C PHE A 116 32.08 -17.87 -3.48
N ARG A 117 31.03 -18.45 -2.87
CA ARG A 117 30.95 -19.89 -2.56
C ARG A 117 30.92 -20.77 -3.81
N THR A 118 30.37 -20.28 -4.91
CA THR A 118 30.18 -21.04 -6.15
C THR A 118 31.24 -20.78 -7.21
N THR A 119 31.96 -19.66 -7.14
CA THR A 119 32.96 -19.28 -8.16
C THR A 119 34.35 -18.96 -7.62
N ARG A 120 34.49 -18.65 -6.33
CA ARG A 120 35.70 -18.11 -5.66
C ARG A 120 36.26 -16.83 -6.28
N ALA A 121 35.54 -16.18 -7.20
CA ALA A 121 35.96 -14.95 -7.85
C ALA A 121 35.63 -13.73 -6.97
N VAL A 122 36.53 -13.38 -6.04
CA VAL A 122 36.33 -12.28 -5.05
C VAL A 122 35.89 -10.98 -5.73
N GLY A 123 36.71 -10.42 -6.62
CA GLY A 123 36.45 -9.10 -7.22
C GLY A 123 35.15 -9.05 -8.05
N LYS A 124 34.88 -10.10 -8.85
CA LYS A 124 33.64 -10.17 -9.65
C LYS A 124 32.40 -10.34 -8.79
N SER A 125 32.48 -11.16 -7.74
CA SER A 125 31.38 -11.35 -6.79
C SER A 125 31.10 -10.05 -6.04
N LEU A 126 32.15 -9.32 -5.64
CA LEU A 126 32.03 -8.04 -4.96
C LEU A 126 31.43 -6.98 -5.88
N ALA A 127 31.84 -6.92 -7.15
CA ALA A 127 31.26 -6.00 -8.13
C ALA A 127 29.76 -6.23 -8.34
N VAL A 128 29.31 -7.49 -8.50
CA VAL A 128 27.89 -7.82 -8.64
C VAL A 128 27.09 -7.40 -7.39
N ALA A 129 27.60 -7.72 -6.19
CA ALA A 129 26.91 -7.37 -4.95
C ALA A 129 26.90 -5.84 -4.70
N ALA A 130 27.97 -5.13 -5.04
CA ALA A 130 28.04 -3.68 -4.91
C ALA A 130 27.06 -2.99 -5.86
N LEU A 131 27.01 -3.39 -7.13
CA LEU A 131 26.01 -2.90 -8.08
C LEU A 131 24.59 -3.17 -7.58
N PHE A 132 24.31 -4.40 -7.11
CA PHE A 132 23.01 -4.75 -6.53
C PHE A 132 22.63 -3.90 -5.31
N SER A 133 23.59 -3.54 -4.46
CA SER A 133 23.37 -2.76 -3.24
C SER A 133 23.00 -1.30 -3.50
N VAL A 134 23.54 -0.69 -4.57
CA VAL A 134 23.42 0.76 -4.80
C VAL A 134 22.62 1.13 -6.04
N HIS A 135 22.09 0.17 -6.80
CA HIS A 135 21.44 0.49 -8.08
C HIS A 135 20.11 1.26 -7.87
N PRO A 136 19.87 2.39 -8.56
CA PRO A 136 18.67 3.22 -8.33
C PRO A 136 17.33 2.49 -8.58
N LEU A 137 17.33 1.50 -9.48
CA LEU A 137 16.14 0.66 -9.72
C LEU A 137 15.69 -0.15 -8.49
N HIS A 138 16.53 -0.29 -7.48
CA HIS A 138 16.19 -1.04 -6.26
C HIS A 138 15.60 -0.14 -5.16
N ILE A 139 15.56 1.18 -5.37
CA ILE A 139 15.02 2.12 -4.37
C ILE A 139 13.56 1.81 -4.05
N GLU A 140 12.71 1.49 -5.04
CA GLU A 140 11.33 1.08 -4.79
C GLU A 140 11.24 -0.14 -3.86
N SER A 141 12.12 -1.13 -4.03
CA SER A 141 12.11 -2.34 -3.20
C SER A 141 12.54 -2.09 -1.76
N VAL A 142 13.33 -1.04 -1.52
CA VAL A 142 13.99 -0.77 -0.22
C VAL A 142 13.28 0.35 0.55
N ALA A 143 13.01 1.48 -0.12
CA ALA A 143 12.45 2.69 0.49
C ALA A 143 10.94 2.54 0.76
N TRP A 144 10.20 1.84 -0.09
CA TRP A 144 8.76 1.65 0.10
C TRP A 144 8.51 0.55 1.13
N ILE A 145 7.85 0.89 2.25
CA ILE A 145 7.66 -0.04 3.37
C ILE A 145 6.90 -1.30 2.92
N SER A 146 5.83 -1.13 2.13
CA SER A 146 5.01 -2.23 1.64
C SER A 146 5.72 -3.16 0.66
N GLU A 147 6.88 -2.79 0.11
CA GLU A 147 7.76 -3.70 -0.63
C GLU A 147 8.72 -4.52 0.24
N ILE A 148 8.48 -4.59 1.56
CA ILE A 148 9.09 -5.62 2.40
C ILE A 148 8.89 -7.03 1.80
N LYS A 149 7.77 -7.26 1.09
CA LYS A 149 7.53 -8.49 0.32
C LYS A 149 8.66 -8.80 -0.67
N ASP A 150 9.25 -7.80 -1.32
CA ASP A 150 10.33 -7.97 -2.29
C ASP A 150 11.66 -8.34 -1.63
N VAL A 151 12.09 -7.56 -0.63
CA VAL A 151 13.35 -7.80 0.08
C VAL A 151 13.29 -9.08 0.91
N LEU A 152 12.15 -9.40 1.52
CA LEU A 152 11.95 -10.62 2.31
C LEU A 152 11.89 -11.87 1.44
N SER A 153 11.16 -11.84 0.31
CA SER A 153 11.16 -12.97 -0.62
C SER A 153 12.55 -13.20 -1.23
N THR A 154 13.28 -12.14 -1.57
CA THR A 154 14.66 -12.26 -2.07
C THR A 154 15.60 -12.87 -1.02
N PHE A 155 15.40 -12.58 0.26
CA PHE A 155 16.16 -13.18 1.34
C PHE A 155 15.99 -14.70 1.35
N PHE A 156 14.74 -15.18 1.33
CA PHE A 156 14.46 -16.61 1.25
C PHE A 156 14.83 -17.24 -0.10
N PHE A 157 14.78 -16.47 -1.20
CA PHE A 157 15.28 -16.91 -2.49
C PHE A 157 16.78 -17.20 -2.43
N LEU A 158 17.58 -16.27 -1.92
CA LEU A 158 19.02 -16.46 -1.76
C LEU A 158 19.34 -17.60 -0.80
N LEU A 159 18.59 -17.75 0.30
CA LEU A 159 18.69 -18.93 1.18
C LEU A 159 18.38 -20.24 0.45
N THR A 160 17.37 -20.24 -0.42
CA THR A 160 17.05 -21.38 -1.29
C THR A 160 18.23 -21.73 -2.19
N LEU A 161 18.90 -20.73 -2.79
CA LEU A 161 20.08 -20.98 -3.61
C LEU A 161 21.26 -21.51 -2.77
N HIS A 162 21.49 -20.98 -1.56
CA HIS A 162 22.51 -21.50 -0.64
C HIS A 162 22.23 -22.94 -0.19
N ALA A 163 20.99 -23.25 0.17
CA ALA A 163 20.54 -24.59 0.51
C ALA A 163 20.72 -25.53 -0.70
N TYR A 164 20.36 -25.07 -1.89
CA TYR A 164 20.48 -25.84 -3.12
C TYR A 164 21.93 -26.13 -3.48
N THR A 165 22.85 -25.17 -3.37
CA THR A 165 24.28 -25.43 -3.58
C THR A 165 24.84 -26.43 -2.57
N SER A 166 24.30 -26.47 -1.36
CA SER A 166 24.68 -27.45 -0.33
C SER A 166 24.15 -28.85 -0.67
N TYR A 167 22.89 -28.93 -1.11
CA TYR A 167 22.27 -30.17 -1.61
C TYR A 167 22.99 -30.71 -2.84
N ALA A 168 23.27 -29.86 -3.84
CA ALA A 168 23.94 -30.21 -5.08
C ALA A 168 25.29 -30.89 -4.84
N ARG A 169 26.06 -30.41 -3.84
CA ARG A 169 27.36 -31.00 -3.46
C ARG A 169 27.22 -32.34 -2.75
N ARG A 170 26.19 -32.50 -1.92
CA ARG A 170 25.96 -33.71 -1.13
C ARG A 170 24.45 -33.98 -1.07
N PRO A 171 23.87 -34.65 -2.08
CA PRO A 171 22.44 -34.89 -2.14
C PRO A 171 21.96 -35.66 -0.90
N GLY A 172 20.80 -35.28 -0.37
CA GLY A 172 20.20 -35.95 0.79
C GLY A 172 18.86 -35.30 1.17
N PRO A 173 17.95 -36.07 1.81
CA PRO A 173 16.57 -35.64 2.06
C PRO A 173 16.51 -34.40 2.95
N GLY A 174 17.31 -34.32 4.03
CA GLY A 174 17.31 -33.16 4.92
C GLY A 174 17.76 -31.85 4.23
N ARG A 175 18.79 -31.91 3.37
CA ARG A 175 19.24 -30.74 2.62
C ARG A 175 18.22 -30.31 1.56
N TYR A 176 17.55 -31.27 0.94
CA TYR A 176 16.47 -30.97 0.00
C TYR A 176 15.24 -30.40 0.72
N GLY A 177 14.92 -30.90 1.91
CA GLY A 177 13.88 -30.33 2.78
C GLY A 177 14.16 -28.86 3.11
N LEU A 178 15.43 -28.48 3.34
CA LEU A 178 15.80 -27.08 3.54
C LEU A 178 15.58 -26.20 2.28
N VAL A 179 15.81 -26.76 1.08
CA VAL A 179 15.48 -26.10 -0.19
C VAL A 179 13.97 -25.86 -0.29
N CYS A 180 13.16 -26.90 -0.03
CA CYS A 180 11.71 -26.79 -0.05
C CYS A 180 11.20 -25.78 0.98
N LEU A 181 11.69 -25.84 2.23
CA LEU A 181 11.28 -24.93 3.29
C LEU A 181 11.63 -23.48 2.95
N SER A 182 12.85 -23.22 2.49
CA SER A 182 13.28 -21.88 2.12
C SER A 182 12.46 -21.34 0.93
N LEU A 183 12.15 -22.18 -0.06
CA LEU A 183 11.29 -21.81 -1.17
C LEU A 183 9.85 -21.53 -0.72
N ALA A 184 9.30 -22.35 0.18
CA ALA A 184 7.96 -22.14 0.74
C ALA A 184 7.87 -20.77 1.44
N CYS A 185 8.85 -20.43 2.27
CA CYS A 185 8.90 -19.12 2.94
C CYS A 185 9.02 -17.97 1.93
N GLY A 186 9.82 -18.14 0.88
CA GLY A 186 9.96 -17.13 -0.18
C GLY A 186 8.68 -16.91 -0.98
N LEU A 187 8.01 -17.99 -1.39
CA LEU A 187 6.71 -17.93 -2.08
C LEU A 187 5.62 -17.32 -1.18
N ALA A 188 5.65 -17.64 0.12
CA ALA A 188 4.77 -17.06 1.14
C ALA A 188 5.07 -15.57 1.42
N ALA A 189 6.24 -15.06 1.07
CA ALA A 189 6.57 -13.64 1.17
C ALA A 189 6.22 -12.87 -0.12
N LYS A 190 6.44 -13.47 -1.30
CA LYS A 190 6.01 -12.90 -2.58
C LYS A 190 5.89 -14.01 -3.63
N PRO A 191 4.75 -14.13 -4.33
CA PRO A 191 4.57 -15.11 -5.41
C PRO A 191 5.55 -14.96 -6.57
N MET A 192 6.32 -13.86 -6.65
CA MET A 192 7.35 -13.64 -7.69
C MET A 192 8.36 -14.79 -7.82
N LEU A 193 8.60 -15.57 -6.75
CA LEU A 193 9.58 -16.66 -6.77
C LEU A 193 9.12 -17.95 -7.47
N VAL A 194 7.99 -17.93 -8.18
CA VAL A 194 7.51 -19.05 -9.01
C VAL A 194 8.55 -19.51 -10.05
N THR A 195 9.53 -18.66 -10.39
CA THR A 195 10.63 -18.96 -11.31
C THR A 195 11.84 -19.61 -10.63
N ALA A 196 11.83 -19.81 -9.31
CA ALA A 196 12.96 -20.37 -8.58
C ALA A 196 13.40 -21.77 -9.09
N PRO A 197 12.50 -22.74 -9.38
CA PRO A 197 12.92 -24.03 -9.92
C PRO A 197 13.68 -23.90 -11.25
N PHE A 198 13.28 -22.95 -12.10
CA PHE A 198 14.00 -22.63 -13.34
C PHE A 198 15.41 -22.09 -13.05
N VAL A 199 15.55 -21.19 -12.07
CA VAL A 199 16.87 -20.70 -11.64
C VAL A 199 17.76 -21.82 -11.10
N LEU A 200 17.21 -22.81 -10.38
CA LEU A 200 17.98 -23.96 -9.91
C LEU A 200 18.53 -24.80 -11.07
N VAL A 201 17.76 -24.94 -12.16
CA VAL A 201 18.21 -25.59 -13.39
C VAL A 201 19.34 -24.78 -14.06
N LEU A 202 19.27 -23.44 -14.02
CA LEU A 202 20.37 -22.59 -14.49
C LEU A 202 21.63 -22.78 -13.64
N LEU A 203 21.51 -22.85 -12.31
CA LEU A 203 22.64 -23.11 -11.41
C LEU A 203 23.30 -24.48 -11.67
N ASP A 204 22.49 -25.50 -11.94
CA ASP A 204 22.98 -26.81 -12.37
C ASP A 204 23.78 -26.72 -13.65
N TYR A 205 23.39 -25.85 -14.60
CA TYR A 205 24.14 -25.61 -15.83
C TYR A 205 25.45 -24.86 -15.54
N TRP A 206 25.37 -23.70 -14.89
CA TRP A 206 26.52 -22.90 -14.45
C TRP A 206 26.13 -22.13 -13.18
N PRO A 207 26.98 -22.04 -12.15
CA PRO A 207 28.38 -22.45 -12.09
C PRO A 207 28.61 -23.89 -11.59
N LEU A 208 27.56 -24.62 -11.17
CA LEU A 208 27.73 -25.94 -10.54
C LEU A 208 28.11 -27.04 -11.53
N GLY A 209 27.79 -26.90 -12.82
CA GLY A 209 28.19 -27.84 -13.86
C GLY A 209 27.72 -29.28 -13.62
N ARG A 210 26.47 -29.47 -13.21
CA ARG A 210 25.83 -30.77 -12.94
C ARG A 210 25.29 -31.46 -14.19
N TRP A 211 25.16 -30.75 -15.30
CA TRP A 211 24.68 -31.34 -16.55
C TRP A 211 25.74 -32.24 -17.17
N LEU A 212 25.43 -33.50 -17.46
CA LEU A 212 26.38 -34.44 -18.07
C LEU A 212 26.99 -33.88 -19.36
N ALA A 213 26.15 -33.38 -20.28
CA ALA A 213 26.54 -32.77 -21.56
C ALA A 213 26.71 -31.23 -21.49
N GLY A 214 26.83 -30.66 -20.28
CA GLY A 214 26.98 -29.21 -20.06
C GLY A 214 28.41 -28.76 -19.81
N PRO A 215 28.64 -27.46 -19.52
CA PRO A 215 29.94 -26.94 -19.17
C PRO A 215 30.46 -27.59 -17.87
N THR A 216 31.78 -27.57 -17.67
CA THR A 216 32.40 -28.04 -16.42
C THR A 216 32.08 -27.10 -15.27
N ALA A 217 32.03 -27.65 -14.05
CA ALA A 217 31.86 -26.85 -12.84
C ALA A 217 32.98 -25.79 -12.74
N VAL A 218 32.64 -24.60 -12.25
CA VAL A 218 33.64 -23.53 -12.04
C VAL A 218 34.64 -23.94 -10.94
N LEU A 219 34.16 -24.64 -9.91
CA LEU A 219 35.00 -25.20 -8.85
C LEU A 219 35.11 -26.70 -9.02
N GLN A 220 36.35 -27.20 -9.05
CA GLN A 220 36.64 -28.63 -9.16
C GLN A 220 36.53 -29.36 -7.80
N THR A 221 36.65 -28.64 -6.68
CA THR A 221 36.56 -29.17 -5.32
C THR A 221 35.58 -28.37 -4.46
N PRO A 222 34.64 -29.03 -3.74
CA PRO A 222 34.33 -30.46 -3.79
C PRO A 222 33.71 -30.86 -5.14
N ILE A 223 33.95 -32.11 -5.56
CA ILE A 223 33.36 -32.66 -6.79
C ILE A 223 31.85 -32.67 -6.66
N VAL A 224 31.16 -32.07 -7.64
CA VAL A 224 29.70 -32.05 -7.72
C VAL A 224 29.25 -33.15 -8.70
N PRO A 225 28.32 -34.03 -8.33
CA PRO A 225 27.88 -35.13 -9.19
C PRO A 225 27.14 -34.61 -10.44
N ARG A 226 27.46 -35.21 -11.59
CA ARG A 226 26.86 -34.89 -12.90
C ARG A 226 25.78 -35.90 -13.29
N PHE A 227 24.69 -35.42 -13.88
CA PHE A 227 23.53 -36.23 -14.25
C PHE A 227 22.98 -35.84 -15.64
N PRO A 228 22.22 -36.74 -16.31
CA PRO A 228 21.46 -36.37 -17.50
C PRO A 228 20.41 -35.29 -17.19
N ALA A 229 20.12 -34.43 -18.18
CA ALA A 229 19.17 -33.31 -18.03
C ALA A 229 17.80 -33.75 -17.50
N ARG A 230 17.28 -34.90 -17.98
CA ARG A 230 16.00 -35.47 -17.53
C ARG A 230 15.98 -35.68 -16.01
N ARG A 231 17.03 -36.24 -15.42
CA ARG A 231 17.10 -36.47 -13.96
C ARG A 231 17.14 -35.16 -13.19
N LEU A 232 17.89 -34.17 -13.68
CA LEU A 232 17.94 -32.84 -13.07
C LEU A 232 16.61 -32.12 -13.17
N ILE A 233 15.82 -32.30 -14.23
CA ILE A 233 14.47 -31.71 -14.33
C ILE A 233 13.49 -32.43 -13.40
N LEU A 234 13.52 -33.77 -13.38
CA LEU A 234 12.66 -34.57 -12.48
C LEU A 234 12.91 -34.26 -11.00
N GLU A 235 14.18 -33.98 -10.63
CA GLU A 235 14.55 -33.53 -9.28
C GLU A 235 13.73 -32.31 -8.83
N LYS A 236 13.25 -31.45 -9.74
CA LYS A 236 12.57 -30.18 -9.42
C LYS A 236 11.05 -30.31 -9.41
N LEU A 237 10.50 -31.48 -9.75
CA LEU A 237 9.04 -31.70 -9.76
C LEU A 237 8.35 -31.34 -8.44
N PRO A 238 8.89 -31.68 -7.24
CA PRO A 238 8.26 -31.25 -5.99
C PRO A 238 8.19 -29.72 -5.84
N LEU A 239 9.22 -29.00 -6.30
CA LEU A 239 9.25 -27.53 -6.25
C LEU A 239 8.29 -26.92 -7.26
N LEU A 240 8.17 -27.51 -8.45
CA LEU A 240 7.19 -27.11 -9.47
C LEU A 240 5.75 -27.28 -8.98
N ALA A 241 5.46 -28.36 -8.24
CA ALA A 241 4.15 -28.57 -7.63
C ALA A 241 3.81 -27.48 -6.59
N MET A 242 4.77 -27.11 -5.74
CA MET A 242 4.60 -26.01 -4.77
C MET A 242 4.33 -24.68 -5.48
N VAL A 243 5.14 -24.37 -6.50
CA VAL A 243 4.98 -23.17 -7.33
C VAL A 243 3.60 -23.13 -8.00
N ALA A 244 3.13 -24.25 -8.57
CA ALA A 244 1.83 -24.33 -9.23
C ALA A 244 0.68 -24.03 -8.24
N ALA A 245 0.75 -24.55 -7.02
CA ALA A 245 -0.25 -24.26 -5.98
C ALA A 245 -0.31 -22.76 -5.64
N VAL A 246 0.84 -22.10 -5.51
CA VAL A 246 0.92 -20.66 -5.22
C VAL A 246 0.43 -19.82 -6.40
N CYS A 247 0.71 -20.22 -7.65
CA CYS A 247 0.15 -19.56 -8.83
C CYS A 247 -1.39 -19.55 -8.82
N VAL A 248 -2.02 -20.68 -8.46
CA VAL A 248 -3.49 -20.78 -8.35
C VAL A 248 -4.02 -19.83 -7.27
N LEU A 249 -3.43 -19.85 -6.07
CA LEU A 249 -3.83 -18.95 -4.97
C LEU A 249 -3.65 -17.48 -5.34
N THR A 250 -2.57 -17.15 -6.02
CA THR A 250 -2.29 -15.79 -6.48
C THR A 250 -3.32 -15.32 -7.50
N PHE A 251 -3.67 -16.19 -8.46
CA PHE A 251 -4.70 -15.87 -9.45
C PHE A 251 -6.05 -15.64 -8.78
N MET A 252 -6.43 -16.48 -7.81
CA MET A 252 -7.66 -16.30 -7.04
C MET A 252 -7.66 -14.96 -6.27
N ALA A 253 -6.60 -14.66 -5.53
CA ALA A 253 -6.48 -13.42 -4.76
C ALA A 253 -6.56 -12.16 -5.65
N GLN A 254 -5.87 -12.17 -6.80
CA GLN A 254 -5.85 -11.03 -7.73
C GLN A 254 -7.15 -10.89 -8.51
N HIS A 255 -7.81 -12.00 -8.85
CA HIS A 255 -9.11 -11.99 -9.51
C HIS A 255 -10.19 -11.44 -8.57
N ASP A 256 -10.25 -11.95 -7.34
CA ASP A 256 -11.19 -11.49 -6.31
C ASP A 256 -10.97 -10.04 -5.92
N GLY A 257 -9.71 -9.57 -5.92
CA GLY A 257 -9.33 -8.18 -5.69
C GLY A 257 -9.47 -7.26 -6.91
N GLY A 258 -9.94 -7.76 -8.06
CA GLY A 258 -10.13 -6.97 -9.28
C GLY A 258 -8.83 -6.44 -9.93
N ALA A 259 -7.66 -6.92 -9.50
CA ALA A 259 -6.35 -6.44 -9.94
C ALA A 259 -5.94 -7.01 -11.31
N VAL A 260 -6.54 -8.13 -11.74
CA VAL A 260 -6.27 -8.76 -13.05
C VAL A 260 -7.01 -8.00 -14.15
N ALA A 261 -6.25 -7.43 -15.09
CA ALA A 261 -6.85 -6.73 -16.23
C ALA A 261 -7.61 -7.71 -17.14
N LYS A 262 -8.87 -7.37 -17.45
CA LYS A 262 -9.70 -8.13 -18.39
C LYS A 262 -9.10 -8.09 -19.81
N LEU A 263 -9.30 -9.16 -20.58
CA LEU A 263 -8.86 -9.21 -21.98
C LEU A 263 -9.61 -8.20 -22.87
N SER A 264 -10.83 -7.83 -22.50
CA SER A 264 -11.64 -6.83 -23.19
C SER A 264 -11.10 -5.41 -23.05
N SER A 265 -10.49 -5.08 -21.91
CA SER A 265 -9.86 -3.77 -21.70
C SER A 265 -8.41 -3.71 -22.16
N LEU A 266 -7.70 -4.84 -22.13
CA LEU A 266 -6.27 -4.93 -22.46
C LEU A 266 -5.99 -6.11 -23.43
N PRO A 267 -6.04 -5.84 -24.75
CA PRO A 267 -5.84 -6.85 -25.79
C PRO A 267 -4.47 -7.53 -25.72
N ILE A 268 -4.41 -8.79 -26.19
CA ILE A 268 -3.19 -9.62 -26.16
C ILE A 268 -2.04 -8.94 -26.92
N LEU A 269 -2.30 -8.30 -28.05
CA LEU A 269 -1.26 -7.63 -28.83
C LEU A 269 -0.61 -6.48 -28.06
N MET A 270 -1.39 -5.72 -27.27
CA MET A 270 -0.84 -4.68 -26.39
C MET A 270 0.04 -5.28 -25.30
N ARG A 271 -0.38 -6.40 -24.70
CA ARG A 271 0.42 -7.12 -23.70
C ARG A 271 1.74 -7.61 -24.29
N LEU A 272 1.71 -8.28 -25.43
CA LEU A 272 2.92 -8.76 -26.12
C LEU A 272 3.84 -7.61 -26.54
N GLY A 273 3.25 -6.51 -27.02
CA GLY A 273 3.96 -5.26 -27.32
C GLY A 273 4.72 -4.73 -26.11
N ASN A 274 4.03 -4.62 -24.96
CA ASN A 274 4.63 -4.22 -23.70
C ASN A 274 5.73 -5.19 -23.28
N VAL A 275 5.48 -6.50 -23.28
CA VAL A 275 6.46 -7.53 -22.86
C VAL A 275 7.77 -7.41 -23.63
N ALA A 276 7.72 -7.36 -24.97
CA ALA A 276 8.92 -7.26 -25.80
C ALA A 276 9.67 -5.94 -25.56
N ASN A 277 8.93 -4.83 -25.43
CA ASN A 277 9.49 -3.52 -25.14
C ASN A 277 10.15 -3.47 -23.75
N SER A 278 9.47 -4.00 -22.73
CA SER A 278 9.89 -3.96 -21.33
C SER A 278 11.19 -4.70 -21.09
N TYR A 279 11.42 -5.85 -21.74
CA TYR A 279 12.71 -6.54 -21.65
C TYR A 279 13.88 -5.66 -22.13
N LEU A 280 13.76 -4.97 -23.26
CA LEU A 280 14.85 -4.10 -23.72
C LEU A 280 14.93 -2.80 -22.91
N LEU A 281 13.79 -2.26 -22.48
CA LEU A 281 13.73 -1.06 -21.66
C LEU A 281 14.39 -1.29 -20.30
N TYR A 282 14.19 -2.44 -19.66
CA TYR A 282 14.85 -2.76 -18.39
C TYR A 282 16.38 -2.90 -18.54
N LEU A 283 16.87 -3.49 -19.63
CA LEU A 283 18.33 -3.51 -19.91
C LEU A 283 18.87 -2.09 -20.06
N TRP A 284 18.13 -1.23 -20.77
CA TRP A 284 18.48 0.18 -20.89
C TRP A 284 18.49 0.88 -19.53
N ARG A 285 17.48 0.67 -18.68
CA ARG A 285 17.38 1.26 -17.34
C ARG A 285 18.46 0.76 -16.37
N MET A 286 18.98 -0.45 -16.55
CA MET A 286 20.14 -0.94 -15.78
C MET A 286 21.46 -0.26 -16.18
N ILE A 287 21.53 0.33 -17.38
CA ILE A 287 22.70 1.07 -17.86
C ILE A 287 22.52 2.57 -17.57
N TRP A 288 21.31 3.08 -17.78
CA TRP A 288 20.94 4.49 -17.64
C TRP A 288 19.68 4.64 -16.76
N PRO A 289 19.82 4.64 -15.42
CA PRO A 289 18.71 4.68 -14.48
C PRO A 289 18.22 6.12 -14.23
N TRP A 290 17.97 6.91 -15.29
CA TRP A 290 17.45 8.28 -15.17
C TRP A 290 16.59 8.71 -16.37
N PRO A 291 15.45 9.41 -16.17
CA PRO A 291 14.75 9.61 -14.90
C PRO A 291 13.96 8.35 -14.50
N LEU A 292 13.81 8.08 -13.20
CA LEU A 292 12.98 7.01 -12.66
C LEU A 292 11.66 7.57 -12.14
N SER A 293 10.61 6.76 -12.14
CA SER A 293 9.27 7.14 -11.66
C SER A 293 8.68 6.03 -10.83
N PHE A 294 7.94 6.36 -9.77
CA PHE A 294 7.24 5.36 -8.95
C PHE A 294 6.11 4.65 -9.72
N PHE A 295 5.65 5.25 -10.82
CA PHE A 295 4.61 4.71 -11.68
C PHE A 295 4.86 5.03 -13.16
N TYR A 296 4.75 4.00 -14.01
CA TYR A 296 4.89 4.11 -15.46
C TYR A 296 3.59 3.70 -16.15
N PRO A 297 2.80 4.64 -16.71
CA PRO A 297 1.53 4.31 -17.36
C PRO A 297 1.70 3.34 -18.54
N LEU A 298 0.76 2.42 -18.70
CA LEU A 298 0.73 1.51 -19.83
C LEU A 298 0.25 2.23 -21.11
N VAL A 299 1.16 2.37 -22.07
CA VAL A 299 0.90 3.02 -23.36
C VAL A 299 1.03 1.99 -24.49
N PRO A 300 0.17 2.03 -25.52
CA PRO A 300 0.29 1.15 -26.68
C PRO A 300 1.67 1.25 -27.35
N VAL A 301 2.31 0.11 -27.58
CA VAL A 301 3.59 0.04 -28.30
C VAL A 301 3.32 -0.03 -29.81
N PRO A 302 3.86 0.89 -30.62
CA PRO A 302 3.72 0.83 -32.08
C PRO A 302 4.29 -0.47 -32.65
N ILE A 303 3.65 -0.99 -33.71
CA ILE A 303 4.00 -2.30 -34.31
C ILE A 303 5.46 -2.38 -34.75
N TRP A 304 6.03 -1.31 -35.32
CA TRP A 304 7.43 -1.27 -35.74
C TRP A 304 8.39 -1.43 -34.56
N ARG A 305 8.07 -0.81 -33.40
CA ARG A 305 8.87 -0.90 -32.18
C ARG A 305 8.76 -2.29 -31.58
N PHE A 306 7.56 -2.86 -31.56
CA PHE A 306 7.35 -4.24 -31.16
C PHE A 306 8.18 -5.23 -31.98
N ALA A 307 8.15 -5.11 -33.32
CA ALA A 307 8.93 -5.96 -34.22
C ALA A 307 10.45 -5.82 -34.00
N LEU A 308 10.93 -4.58 -33.83
CA LEU A 308 12.34 -4.31 -33.53
C LEU A 308 12.76 -4.90 -32.17
N CYS A 309 11.92 -4.77 -31.15
CA CYS A 309 12.17 -5.35 -29.83
C CYS A 309 12.24 -6.88 -29.90
N LEU A 310 11.30 -7.52 -30.61
CA LEU A 310 11.33 -8.97 -30.82
C LEU A 310 12.59 -9.43 -31.57
N LEU A 311 12.97 -8.72 -32.63
CA LEU A 311 14.20 -9.03 -33.37
C LEU A 311 15.43 -8.89 -32.47
N GLY A 312 15.52 -7.81 -31.69
CA GLY A 312 16.60 -7.59 -30.72
C GLY A 312 16.71 -8.72 -29.70
N LEU A 313 15.58 -9.14 -29.12
CA LEU A 313 15.54 -10.26 -28.18
C LEU A 313 15.95 -11.59 -28.83
N ALA A 314 15.53 -11.85 -30.06
CA ALA A 314 15.92 -13.06 -30.80
C ALA A 314 17.42 -13.08 -31.10
N VAL A 315 17.99 -11.96 -31.57
CA VAL A 315 19.41 -11.81 -31.87
C VAL A 315 20.26 -11.98 -30.60
N LEU A 316 19.89 -11.31 -29.50
CA LEU A 316 20.58 -11.45 -28.22
C LEU A 316 20.51 -12.89 -27.72
N SER A 317 19.34 -13.51 -27.73
CA SER A 317 19.15 -14.90 -27.31
C SER A 317 19.99 -15.87 -28.14
N TYR A 318 20.02 -15.70 -29.46
CA TYR A 318 20.86 -16.50 -30.35
C TYR A 318 22.36 -16.30 -30.07
N ALA A 319 22.81 -15.07 -29.85
CA ALA A 319 24.20 -14.76 -29.51
C ALA A 319 24.64 -15.42 -28.19
N MET A 320 23.81 -15.33 -27.14
CA MET A 320 24.08 -15.97 -25.85
C MET A 320 24.07 -17.51 -25.97
N TRP A 321 23.15 -18.07 -26.77
CA TRP A 321 23.11 -19.50 -27.03
C TRP A 321 24.34 -20.01 -27.79
N ARG A 322 24.80 -19.27 -28.80
CA ARG A 322 26.00 -19.64 -29.58
C ARG A 322 27.25 -19.71 -28.71
N THR A 323 27.37 -18.83 -27.72
CA THR A 323 28.52 -18.75 -26.82
C THR A 323 28.44 -19.67 -25.59
N ARG A 324 27.32 -20.37 -25.36
CA ARG A 324 27.03 -21.13 -24.13
C ARG A 324 28.08 -22.15 -23.69
N ARG A 325 28.85 -22.74 -24.63
CA ARG A 325 29.90 -23.71 -24.29
C ARG A 325 31.19 -23.03 -23.83
N ASN A 326 31.54 -21.88 -24.41
CA ASN A 326 32.79 -21.19 -24.14
C ASN A 326 32.63 -20.14 -23.02
N LYS A 327 31.48 -19.47 -22.98
CA LYS A 327 31.12 -18.42 -22.02
C LYS A 327 29.74 -18.72 -21.40
N PRO A 328 29.61 -19.82 -20.64
CA PRO A 328 28.32 -20.24 -20.09
C PRO A 328 27.66 -19.19 -19.17
N TYR A 329 28.46 -18.32 -18.55
CA TYR A 329 27.97 -17.23 -17.70
C TYR A 329 27.10 -16.20 -18.46
N LEU A 330 27.29 -16.05 -19.78
CA LEU A 330 26.47 -15.16 -20.61
C LEU A 330 25.06 -15.72 -20.80
N LEU A 331 24.96 -17.00 -21.17
CA LEU A 331 23.66 -17.67 -21.28
C LEU A 331 22.98 -17.75 -19.91
N PHE A 332 23.73 -18.05 -18.85
CA PHE A 332 23.21 -18.06 -17.48
C PHE A 332 22.60 -16.71 -17.10
N GLY A 333 23.35 -15.61 -17.25
CA GLY A 333 22.87 -14.27 -16.91
C GLY A 333 21.67 -13.84 -17.76
N TRP A 334 21.69 -14.15 -19.06
CA TRP A 334 20.59 -13.84 -19.98
C TRP A 334 19.31 -14.59 -19.65
N LEU A 335 19.39 -15.91 -19.44
CA LEU A 335 18.23 -16.72 -19.09
C LEU A 335 17.72 -16.42 -17.68
N TRP A 336 18.61 -16.10 -16.74
CA TRP A 336 18.23 -15.61 -15.41
C TRP A 336 17.36 -14.36 -15.55
N TYR A 337 17.85 -13.37 -16.28
CA TYR A 337 17.16 -12.11 -16.52
C TYR A 337 15.79 -12.32 -17.19
N LEU A 338 15.75 -13.07 -18.31
CA LEU A 338 14.50 -13.34 -19.02
C LEU A 338 13.48 -14.09 -18.15
N GLY A 339 13.93 -15.18 -17.51
CA GLY A 339 13.07 -16.09 -16.79
C GLY A 339 12.51 -15.50 -15.50
N THR A 340 13.33 -14.77 -14.72
CA THR A 340 12.88 -14.18 -13.44
C THR A 340 11.95 -12.98 -13.61
N LEU A 341 11.89 -12.37 -14.81
CA LEU A 341 10.92 -11.32 -15.15
C LEU A 341 9.55 -11.85 -15.58
N VAL A 342 9.45 -13.10 -16.06
CA VAL A 342 8.20 -13.67 -16.61
C VAL A 342 6.94 -13.41 -15.75
N PRO A 343 6.98 -13.53 -14.40
CA PRO A 343 5.79 -13.34 -13.57
C PRO A 343 5.27 -11.89 -13.54
N VAL A 344 6.12 -10.91 -13.87
CA VAL A 344 5.83 -9.47 -13.67
C VAL A 344 5.94 -8.64 -14.96
N ILE A 345 6.36 -9.24 -16.07
CA ILE A 345 6.63 -8.53 -17.34
C ILE A 345 5.35 -8.13 -18.11
N GLY A 346 4.16 -8.49 -17.62
CA GLY A 346 2.87 -8.08 -18.22
C GLY A 346 2.19 -9.13 -19.11
N LEU A 347 2.60 -10.41 -19.07
CA LEU A 347 1.87 -11.50 -19.74
C LEU A 347 0.46 -11.68 -19.13
N VAL A 348 0.44 -11.86 -17.81
CA VAL A 348 -0.75 -11.68 -16.98
C VAL A 348 -0.67 -10.28 -16.41
N GLN A 349 -1.38 -9.33 -17.03
CA GLN A 349 -1.33 -7.94 -16.64
C GLN A 349 -2.07 -7.73 -15.31
N VAL A 350 -1.31 -7.37 -14.27
CA VAL A 350 -1.81 -7.03 -12.94
C VAL A 350 -1.49 -5.57 -12.65
N GLY A 351 -2.51 -4.77 -12.38
CA GLY A 351 -2.39 -3.32 -12.29
C GLY A 351 -2.24 -2.63 -13.66
N SER A 352 -2.11 -1.30 -13.62
CA SER A 352 -2.14 -0.41 -14.79
C SER A 352 -0.75 0.07 -15.27
N GLN A 353 0.32 -0.39 -14.63
CA GLN A 353 1.69 -0.03 -14.97
C GLN A 353 2.26 -0.85 -16.16
N ALA A 354 3.06 -0.21 -17.01
CA ALA A 354 3.80 -0.85 -18.10
C ALA A 354 5.03 -1.64 -17.59
N ILE A 355 5.76 -0.98 -16.69
CA ILE A 355 6.95 -1.45 -16.00
C ILE A 355 6.90 -0.93 -14.56
N ALA A 356 7.69 -1.53 -13.69
CA ALA A 356 8.03 -1.02 -12.37
C ALA A 356 9.51 -1.26 -12.08
N ASP A 357 10.16 -0.35 -11.36
CA ASP A 357 11.60 -0.43 -11.11
C ASP A 357 11.94 -1.64 -10.22
N ARG A 358 11.12 -1.88 -9.19
CA ARG A 358 11.21 -3.03 -8.28
C ARG A 358 11.20 -4.40 -8.97
N TYR A 359 10.62 -4.52 -10.16
CA TYR A 359 10.64 -5.80 -10.90
C TYR A 359 12.04 -6.22 -11.31
N THR A 360 13.02 -5.32 -11.28
CA THR A 360 14.41 -5.60 -11.64
C THR A 360 15.25 -6.14 -10.49
N TYR A 361 14.73 -6.16 -9.26
CA TYR A 361 15.50 -6.52 -8.06
C TYR A 361 16.20 -7.89 -8.18
N ILE A 362 15.48 -8.98 -8.44
CA ILE A 362 16.07 -10.30 -8.71
C ILE A 362 16.68 -10.42 -10.13
N PRO A 363 16.02 -9.95 -11.21
CA PRO A 363 16.53 -10.11 -12.57
C PRO A 363 17.88 -9.44 -12.85
N SER A 364 18.18 -8.29 -12.21
CA SER A 364 19.41 -7.53 -12.41
C SER A 364 20.67 -8.35 -12.06
N ILE A 365 20.56 -9.28 -11.11
CA ILE A 365 21.64 -10.20 -10.69
C ILE A 365 22.23 -10.92 -11.91
N GLY A 366 21.38 -11.43 -12.81
CA GLY A 366 21.82 -12.15 -14.00
C GLY A 366 22.63 -11.28 -14.95
N VAL A 367 22.17 -10.05 -15.19
CA VAL A 367 22.84 -9.07 -16.05
C VAL A 367 24.17 -8.63 -15.45
N PHE A 368 24.21 -8.34 -14.15
CA PHE A 368 25.43 -7.95 -13.44
C PHE A 368 26.48 -9.08 -13.45
N ILE A 369 26.07 -10.34 -13.31
CA ILE A 369 26.97 -11.50 -13.45
C ILE A 369 27.55 -11.56 -14.88
N ALA A 370 26.70 -11.47 -15.91
CA ALA A 370 27.15 -11.50 -17.30
C ALA A 370 28.15 -10.37 -17.60
N ALA A 371 27.83 -9.15 -17.17
CA ALA A 371 28.66 -7.95 -17.31
C ALA A 371 30.02 -8.11 -16.59
N SER A 372 30.02 -8.53 -15.33
CA SER A 372 31.25 -8.65 -14.53
C SER A 372 32.22 -9.69 -15.09
N TRP A 373 31.70 -10.80 -15.64
CA TRP A 373 32.54 -11.83 -16.26
C TRP A 373 33.01 -11.45 -17.66
N ILE A 374 32.20 -10.79 -18.48
CA ILE A 374 32.65 -10.35 -19.82
C ILE A 374 33.72 -9.26 -19.73
N ILE A 375 33.61 -8.34 -18.76
CA ILE A 375 34.63 -7.31 -18.51
C ILE A 375 35.97 -7.95 -18.14
N ASP A 376 35.96 -8.99 -17.29
CA ASP A 376 37.17 -9.74 -16.92
C ASP A 376 37.79 -10.48 -18.12
N ASP A 377 36.97 -11.05 -19.00
CA ASP A 377 37.45 -11.69 -20.23
C ASP A 377 38.04 -10.68 -21.23
N LEU A 378 37.39 -9.52 -21.40
CA LEU A 378 37.89 -8.44 -22.25
C LEU A 378 39.22 -7.92 -21.71
N ARG A 379 39.30 -7.64 -20.40
CA ARG A 379 40.53 -7.25 -19.71
C ARG A 379 41.67 -8.20 -20.01
N LYS A 380 41.45 -9.52 -19.89
CA LYS A 380 42.46 -10.54 -20.19
C LYS A 380 42.86 -10.54 -21.66
N ARG A 381 41.90 -10.37 -22.58
CA ARG A 381 42.15 -10.32 -24.03
C ARG A 381 43.05 -9.15 -24.42
N VAL A 382 42.81 -7.97 -23.85
CA VAL A 382 43.61 -6.75 -24.12
C VAL A 382 44.75 -6.53 -23.11
N ARG A 383 44.98 -7.50 -22.21
CA ARG A 383 46.07 -7.50 -21.20
C ARG A 383 46.09 -6.27 -20.26
N LEU A 384 44.92 -5.77 -19.91
CA LEU A 384 44.78 -4.64 -18.97
C LEU A 384 44.99 -5.07 -17.51
N SER A 385 45.50 -4.14 -16.69
CA SER A 385 45.63 -4.34 -15.24
C SER A 385 44.27 -4.58 -14.58
N VAL A 386 44.25 -5.32 -13.47
CA VAL A 386 43.04 -5.50 -12.64
C VAL A 386 42.57 -4.20 -11.99
N LEU A 387 43.47 -3.22 -11.83
CA LEU A 387 43.17 -1.93 -11.20
C LEU A 387 42.21 -1.09 -12.03
N LEU A 388 42.29 -1.16 -13.36
CA LEU A 388 41.42 -0.37 -14.24
C LEU A 388 39.93 -0.73 -14.11
N PRO A 389 39.49 -1.99 -14.29
CA PRO A 389 38.09 -2.35 -14.09
C PRO A 389 37.64 -2.20 -12.64
N ALA A 390 38.55 -2.33 -11.66
CA ALA A 390 38.23 -2.03 -10.26
C ALA A 390 37.92 -0.54 -10.07
N ALA A 391 38.76 0.35 -10.59
CA ALA A 391 38.54 1.80 -10.55
C ALA A 391 37.27 2.21 -11.31
N MET A 392 37.01 1.64 -12.48
CA MET A 392 35.76 1.84 -13.22
C MET A 392 34.55 1.37 -12.42
N THR A 393 34.62 0.21 -11.76
CA THR A 393 33.53 -0.29 -10.93
C THR A 393 33.26 0.66 -9.75
N ILE A 394 34.30 1.17 -9.09
CA ILE A 394 34.16 2.16 -8.01
C ILE A 394 33.51 3.45 -8.53
N ALA A 395 33.95 3.96 -9.67
CA ALA A 395 33.35 5.14 -10.29
C ALA A 395 31.88 4.94 -10.65
N VAL A 396 31.53 3.78 -11.24
CA VAL A 396 30.14 3.43 -11.55
C VAL A 396 29.31 3.30 -10.28
N VAL A 397 29.81 2.61 -9.25
CA VAL A 397 29.13 2.49 -7.96
C VAL A 397 28.88 3.87 -7.34
N PHE A 398 29.86 4.77 -7.37
CA PHE A 398 29.71 6.13 -6.86
C PHE A 398 28.65 6.93 -7.64
N ILE A 399 28.67 6.87 -8.97
CA ILE A 399 27.64 7.52 -9.82
C ILE A 399 26.25 6.95 -9.50
N LEU A 400 26.12 5.63 -9.41
CA LEU A 400 24.85 4.98 -9.06
C LEU A 400 24.39 5.36 -7.66
N MET A 401 25.29 5.51 -6.69
CA MET A 401 24.95 6.01 -5.35
C MET A 401 24.39 7.44 -5.41
N CYS A 402 25.00 8.34 -6.20
CA CYS A 402 24.48 9.70 -6.36
C CYS A 402 23.07 9.71 -6.98
N VAL A 403 22.85 8.94 -8.05
CA VAL A 403 21.52 8.83 -8.69
C VAL A 403 20.50 8.17 -7.76
N SER A 404 20.94 7.15 -7.00
CA SER A 404 20.12 6.46 -6.00
C SER A 404 19.70 7.38 -4.88
N LEU A 405 20.60 8.20 -4.35
CA LEU A 405 20.29 9.16 -3.30
C LEU A 405 19.30 10.23 -3.77
N ASP A 406 19.47 10.75 -4.98
CA ASP A 406 18.52 11.72 -5.55
C ASP A 406 17.11 11.12 -5.67
N TYR A 407 17.00 9.90 -6.23
CA TYR A 407 15.71 9.23 -6.36
C TYR A 407 15.14 8.79 -5.00
N LEU A 408 15.97 8.35 -4.07
CA LEU A 408 15.58 7.97 -2.71
C LEU A 408 14.90 9.13 -1.98
N LEU A 409 15.43 10.35 -2.11
CA LEU A 409 14.85 11.53 -1.47
C LEU A 409 13.44 11.87 -1.98
N LYS A 410 13.04 11.36 -3.16
CA LYS A 410 11.65 11.51 -3.65
C LYS A 410 10.66 10.66 -2.88
N TRP A 411 11.12 9.66 -2.12
CA TRP A 411 10.30 8.81 -1.26
C TRP A 411 10.14 9.34 0.18
N ILE A 412 10.57 10.58 0.46
CA ILE A 412 10.52 11.13 1.82
C ILE A 412 9.09 11.26 2.37
N ASN A 413 8.13 11.63 1.51
CA ASN A 413 6.72 11.72 1.83
C ASN A 413 5.84 11.64 0.57
N GLU A 414 4.53 11.51 0.76
CA GLU A 414 3.53 11.42 -0.30
C GLU A 414 3.55 12.63 -1.28
N GLU A 415 3.71 13.85 -0.75
CA GLU A 415 3.66 15.08 -1.54
C GLU A 415 4.80 15.15 -2.56
N GLU A 416 6.03 14.93 -2.11
CA GLU A 416 7.23 14.96 -2.95
C GLU A 416 7.18 13.84 -3.99
N LEU A 417 6.74 12.64 -3.60
CA LEU A 417 6.64 11.48 -4.49
C LEU A 417 5.66 11.72 -5.64
N TYR A 418 4.45 12.20 -5.33
CA TYR A 418 3.42 12.41 -6.34
C TYR A 418 3.71 13.65 -7.19
N SER A 419 4.22 14.72 -6.60
CA SER A 419 4.61 15.93 -7.33
C SER A 419 5.75 15.66 -8.30
N TYR A 420 6.72 14.82 -7.91
CA TYR A 420 7.79 14.37 -8.80
C TYR A 420 7.25 13.49 -9.94
N GLY A 421 6.30 12.58 -9.66
CA GLY A 421 5.65 11.80 -10.72
C GLY A 421 4.96 12.66 -11.78
N LEU A 422 4.30 13.75 -11.35
CA LEU A 422 3.64 14.71 -12.24
C LEU A 422 4.63 15.60 -13.00
N SER A 423 5.81 15.89 -12.46
CA SER A 423 6.83 16.66 -13.18
C SER A 423 7.50 15.84 -14.29
N LEU A 424 7.52 14.51 -14.18
CA LEU A 424 8.01 13.61 -15.21
C LEU A 424 6.95 13.32 -16.29
N ASP A 425 5.70 13.15 -15.87
CA ASP A 425 4.56 12.95 -16.76
C ASP A 425 3.35 13.68 -16.18
N GLU A 426 3.05 14.86 -16.72
CA GLU A 426 1.92 15.68 -16.30
C GLU A 426 0.61 14.91 -16.35
N ASN A 427 0.49 13.93 -17.26
CA ASN A 427 -0.71 13.13 -17.48
C ASN A 427 -0.75 11.84 -16.66
N ASN A 428 0.14 11.67 -15.68
CA ASN A 428 0.19 10.47 -14.84
C ASN A 428 -1.08 10.35 -13.96
N PRO A 429 -1.99 9.40 -14.26
CA PRO A 429 -3.30 9.35 -13.60
C PRO A 429 -3.19 8.93 -12.13
N ILE A 430 -2.22 8.08 -11.79
CA ILE A 430 -2.01 7.60 -10.42
C ILE A 430 -1.42 8.69 -9.54
N ALA A 431 -0.40 9.41 -10.04
CA ALA A 431 0.20 10.53 -9.31
C ALA A 431 -0.83 11.64 -9.08
N ARG A 432 -1.62 11.99 -10.09
CA ARG A 432 -2.67 13.02 -10.01
C ARG A 432 -3.74 12.67 -8.99
N ASN A 433 -4.27 11.45 -9.06
CA ASN A 433 -5.29 10.98 -8.13
C ASN A 433 -4.78 10.97 -6.68
N ASN A 434 -3.58 10.44 -6.45
CA ASN A 434 -3.04 10.31 -5.10
C ASN A 434 -2.63 11.67 -4.51
N LEU A 435 -2.11 12.60 -5.32
CA LEU A 435 -1.88 13.98 -4.90
C LEU A 435 -3.20 14.66 -4.52
N GLY A 436 -4.27 14.47 -5.31
CA GLY A 436 -5.60 14.96 -4.96
C GLY A 436 -6.11 14.42 -3.62
N ILE A 437 -5.94 13.12 -3.35
CA ILE A 437 -6.32 12.51 -2.07
C ILE A 437 -5.49 13.08 -0.92
N PHE A 438 -4.18 13.26 -1.11
CA PHE A 438 -3.30 13.90 -0.14
C PHE A 438 -3.75 15.34 0.18
N LEU A 439 -4.09 16.13 -0.84
CA LEU A 439 -4.60 17.50 -0.69
C LEU A 439 -5.93 17.55 0.09
N ILE A 440 -6.84 16.57 -0.12
CA ILE A 440 -8.06 16.44 0.70
C ILE A 440 -7.70 16.23 2.18
N LYS A 441 -6.78 15.30 2.48
CA LYS A 441 -6.36 15.02 3.88
C LYS A 441 -5.80 16.28 4.56
N ASN A 442 -5.08 17.12 3.81
CA ASN A 442 -4.50 18.38 4.28
C ASN A 442 -5.46 19.58 4.23
N LYS A 443 -6.77 19.33 4.13
CA LYS A 443 -7.84 20.35 4.09
C LYS A 443 -7.76 21.32 2.90
N ASN A 444 -6.98 21.01 1.86
CA ASN A 444 -6.91 21.80 0.63
C ASN A 444 -7.83 21.21 -0.45
N SER A 445 -9.15 21.25 -0.21
CA SER A 445 -10.15 20.70 -1.14
C SER A 445 -10.20 21.46 -2.48
N GLY A 446 -9.77 22.73 -2.49
CA GLY A 446 -9.74 23.57 -3.68
C GLY A 446 -8.76 23.04 -4.72
N ASP A 447 -7.50 22.86 -4.32
CA ASP A 447 -6.47 22.34 -5.21
C ASP A 447 -6.67 20.85 -5.51
N ALA A 448 -7.20 20.07 -4.56
CA ALA A 448 -7.60 18.69 -4.83
C ALA A 448 -8.63 18.60 -5.98
N ALA A 449 -9.65 19.46 -5.97
CA ALA A 449 -10.65 19.48 -7.02
C ALA A 449 -10.06 19.81 -8.40
N LYS A 450 -9.04 20.68 -8.47
CA LYS A 450 -8.32 20.96 -9.73
C LYS A 450 -7.66 19.69 -10.27
N GLN A 451 -6.94 18.94 -9.41
CA GLN A 451 -6.29 17.70 -9.82
C GLN A 451 -7.28 16.68 -10.39
N PHE A 452 -8.41 16.45 -9.72
CA PHE A 452 -9.41 15.50 -10.22
C PHE A 452 -10.15 15.99 -11.47
N LYS A 453 -10.40 17.30 -11.61
CA LYS A 453 -11.00 17.86 -12.83
C LYS A 453 -10.07 17.68 -14.02
N SER A 454 -8.78 17.95 -13.86
CA SER A 454 -7.81 17.69 -14.92
C SER A 454 -7.70 16.20 -15.25
N ASP A 455 -7.83 15.27 -14.28
CA ASP A 455 -7.91 13.82 -14.59
C ASP A 455 -9.12 13.50 -15.48
N LEU A 456 -10.27 14.12 -15.24
CA LEU A 456 -11.46 13.94 -16.09
C LEU A 456 -11.34 14.55 -17.49
N GLU A 457 -10.52 15.58 -17.66
CA GLU A 457 -10.21 16.14 -18.99
C GLU A 457 -9.41 15.15 -19.86
N ILE A 458 -8.52 14.37 -19.24
CA ILE A 458 -7.69 13.36 -19.92
C ILE A 458 -8.45 12.05 -20.08
N ASN A 459 -9.04 11.58 -18.99
CA ASN A 459 -9.80 10.35 -18.91
C ASN A 459 -11.25 10.68 -18.56
N THR A 460 -12.04 10.94 -19.60
CA THR A 460 -13.47 11.25 -19.47
C THR A 460 -14.27 10.16 -18.78
N ASN A 461 -13.74 8.93 -18.64
CA ASN A 461 -14.38 7.81 -17.98
C ASN A 461 -13.75 7.43 -16.63
N SER A 462 -12.89 8.28 -16.04
CA SER A 462 -12.29 8.02 -14.72
C SER A 462 -13.37 7.92 -13.63
N GLU A 463 -13.62 6.71 -13.13
CA GLU A 463 -14.54 6.48 -12.00
C GLU A 463 -13.97 7.07 -10.71
N ALA A 464 -12.66 6.88 -10.47
CA ALA A 464 -11.97 7.37 -9.28
C ALA A 464 -12.03 8.89 -9.13
N ALA A 465 -11.75 9.65 -10.20
CA ALA A 465 -11.84 11.11 -10.15
C ALA A 465 -13.27 11.60 -9.89
N ARG A 466 -14.28 10.96 -10.49
CA ARG A 466 -15.70 11.29 -10.22
C ARG A 466 -16.07 11.05 -8.77
N LEU A 467 -15.67 9.91 -8.20
CA LEU A 467 -15.94 9.59 -6.79
C LEU A 467 -15.26 10.58 -5.84
N ASN A 468 -14.02 10.98 -6.14
CA ASN A 468 -13.30 11.97 -5.33
C ASN A 468 -13.90 13.37 -5.44
N LEU A 469 -14.33 13.80 -6.63
CA LEU A 469 -15.06 15.07 -6.81
C LEU A 469 -16.44 15.05 -6.16
N ALA A 470 -17.15 13.91 -6.19
CA ALA A 470 -18.39 13.72 -5.46
C ALA A 470 -18.18 13.84 -3.95
N ASN A 471 -17.10 13.28 -3.41
CA ASN A 471 -16.74 13.43 -2.00
C ASN A 471 -16.45 14.91 -1.64
N ILE A 472 -15.71 15.63 -2.49
CA ILE A 472 -15.48 17.08 -2.30
C ILE A 472 -16.81 17.85 -2.34
N SER A 473 -17.70 17.50 -3.28
CA SER A 473 -19.01 18.15 -3.42
C SER A 473 -19.90 17.89 -2.21
N LEU A 474 -19.87 16.66 -1.67
CA LEU A 474 -20.53 16.29 -0.42
C LEU A 474 -20.00 17.13 0.76
N MET A 475 -18.67 17.26 0.90
CA MET A 475 -18.06 18.09 1.95
C MET A 475 -18.42 19.58 1.86
N ARG A 476 -18.79 20.07 0.66
CA ARG A 476 -19.19 21.46 0.42
C ARG A 476 -20.71 21.68 0.50
N GLY A 477 -21.51 20.61 0.64
CA GLY A 477 -22.97 20.69 0.55
C GLY A 477 -23.53 20.90 -0.86
N ASN A 478 -22.70 20.77 -1.91
CA ASN A 478 -23.10 20.95 -3.30
C ASN A 478 -23.70 19.66 -3.89
N TYR A 479 -24.91 19.29 -3.47
CA TYR A 479 -25.53 18.00 -3.83
C TYR A 479 -25.90 17.86 -5.31
N SER A 480 -26.18 18.97 -6.01
CA SER A 480 -26.41 18.92 -7.46
C SER A 480 -25.16 18.47 -8.21
N GLU A 481 -24.03 19.16 -7.99
CA GLU A 481 -22.73 18.83 -8.58
C GLU A 481 -22.28 17.41 -8.21
N MET A 482 -22.56 16.99 -6.97
CA MET A 482 -22.31 15.61 -6.53
C MET A 482 -23.03 14.57 -7.40
N LEU A 483 -24.31 14.78 -7.72
CA LEU A 483 -25.05 13.88 -8.61
C LEU A 483 -24.52 13.90 -10.06
N ASP A 484 -24.03 15.06 -10.53
CA ASP A 484 -23.38 15.16 -11.85
C ASP A 484 -22.16 14.23 -11.97
N TYR A 485 -21.41 14.04 -10.88
CA TYR A 485 -20.30 13.10 -10.85
C TYR A 485 -20.72 11.65 -10.53
N LEU A 486 -21.67 11.42 -9.61
CA LEU A 486 -22.03 10.06 -9.18
C LEU A 486 -22.89 9.30 -10.19
N LEU A 487 -23.77 9.97 -10.92
CA LEU A 487 -24.69 9.29 -11.84
C LEU A 487 -23.94 8.62 -13.02
N PRO A 488 -22.98 9.27 -13.69
CA PRO A 488 -22.15 8.58 -14.69
C PRO A 488 -21.29 7.46 -14.08
N ALA A 489 -20.76 7.64 -12.87
CA ALA A 489 -20.01 6.60 -12.19
C ALA A 489 -20.88 5.35 -11.93
N LEU A 490 -22.15 5.54 -11.57
CA LEU A 490 -23.11 4.47 -11.36
C LEU A 490 -23.42 3.69 -12.66
N GLN A 491 -23.42 4.38 -13.80
CA GLN A 491 -23.58 3.73 -15.11
C GLN A 491 -22.36 2.89 -15.50
N ILE A 492 -21.15 3.36 -15.16
CA ILE A 492 -19.90 2.63 -15.43
C ILE A 492 -19.78 1.39 -14.54
N ASN A 493 -20.07 1.53 -13.25
CA ASN A 493 -19.94 0.46 -12.26
C ASN A 493 -21.11 0.43 -11.27
N PRO A 494 -22.22 -0.26 -11.61
CA PRO A 494 -23.40 -0.35 -10.76
C PRO A 494 -23.18 -1.05 -9.42
N ASN A 495 -22.07 -1.79 -9.29
CA ASN A 495 -21.73 -2.62 -8.14
C ASN A 495 -20.76 -1.96 -7.16
N ASN A 496 -20.44 -0.67 -7.36
CA ASN A 496 -19.56 0.04 -6.44
C ASN A 496 -20.35 0.51 -5.18
N GLY A 497 -20.08 -0.13 -4.04
CA GLY A 497 -20.69 0.20 -2.75
C GLY A 497 -20.48 1.65 -2.30
N LEU A 498 -19.36 2.27 -2.71
CA LEU A 498 -19.03 3.64 -2.35
C LEU A 498 -20.01 4.66 -2.94
N ILE A 499 -20.57 4.39 -4.12
CA ILE A 499 -21.57 5.24 -4.76
C ILE A 499 -22.83 5.29 -3.89
N TYR A 500 -23.33 4.13 -3.45
CA TYR A 500 -24.51 4.05 -2.60
C TYR A 500 -24.28 4.66 -1.22
N TYR A 501 -23.07 4.49 -0.67
CA TYR A 501 -22.68 5.17 0.56
C TYR A 501 -22.73 6.69 0.40
N PHE A 502 -22.15 7.25 -0.66
CA PHE A 502 -22.18 8.70 -0.89
C PHE A 502 -23.60 9.22 -1.15
N LEU A 503 -24.39 8.54 -1.97
CA LEU A 503 -25.80 8.90 -2.17
C LEU A 503 -26.59 8.85 -0.85
N GLY A 504 -26.37 7.82 -0.03
CA GLY A 504 -27.01 7.71 1.29
C GLY A 504 -26.61 8.84 2.23
N GLN A 505 -25.33 9.23 2.25
CA GLN A 505 -24.86 10.39 3.01
C GLN A 505 -25.49 11.69 2.53
N MET A 506 -25.60 11.88 1.21
CA MET A 506 -26.28 13.04 0.63
C MET A 506 -27.74 13.14 1.10
N PHE A 507 -28.51 12.04 1.02
CA PHE A 507 -29.91 12.04 1.47
C PHE A 507 -30.04 12.22 2.98
N ASN A 508 -29.12 11.67 3.77
CA ASN A 508 -29.07 11.89 5.21
C ASN A 508 -28.87 13.38 5.56
N GLN A 509 -28.00 14.07 4.82
CA GLN A 509 -27.73 15.51 5.02
C GLN A 509 -28.89 16.43 4.59
N VAL A 510 -29.79 15.96 3.71
CA VAL A 510 -31.03 16.68 3.37
C VAL A 510 -32.23 16.18 4.17
N HIS A 511 -31.99 15.44 5.25
CA HIS A 511 -32.99 14.87 6.17
C HIS A 511 -34.02 13.96 5.51
N ASP A 512 -33.65 13.33 4.40
CA ASP A 512 -34.42 12.30 3.73
C ASP A 512 -33.95 10.93 4.22
N THR A 513 -34.30 10.61 5.47
CA THR A 513 -33.80 9.41 6.16
C THR A 513 -34.28 8.12 5.49
N GLU A 514 -35.51 8.11 4.97
CA GLU A 514 -36.10 6.97 4.26
C GLU A 514 -35.24 6.58 3.04
N MET A 515 -34.86 7.56 2.21
CA MET A 515 -34.03 7.28 1.04
C MET A 515 -32.59 6.93 1.45
N ALA A 516 -32.05 7.60 2.47
CA ALA A 516 -30.72 7.30 3.01
C ALA A 516 -30.63 5.85 3.51
N GLU A 517 -31.61 5.40 4.29
CA GLU A 517 -31.72 4.03 4.80
C GLU A 517 -31.72 3.01 3.65
N LYS A 518 -32.58 3.22 2.64
CA LYS A 518 -32.67 2.35 1.46
C LYS A 518 -31.33 2.23 0.71
N LEU A 519 -30.63 3.35 0.55
CA LEU A 519 -29.32 3.39 -0.13
C LEU A 519 -28.23 2.73 0.71
N PHE A 520 -28.19 2.95 2.02
CA PHE A 520 -27.23 2.28 2.90
C PHE A 520 -27.47 0.77 2.95
N ARG A 521 -28.72 0.30 3.01
CA ARG A 521 -29.04 -1.13 2.92
C ARG A 521 -28.57 -1.74 1.60
N LYS A 522 -28.73 -1.03 0.48
CA LYS A 522 -28.16 -1.46 -0.80
C LYS A 522 -26.63 -1.49 -0.77
N GLY A 523 -26.01 -0.48 -0.16
CA GLY A 523 -24.55 -0.40 0.05
C GLY A 523 -23.99 -1.58 0.85
N LEU A 524 -24.71 -2.08 1.86
CA LEU A 524 -24.31 -3.22 2.70
C LEU A 524 -24.15 -4.56 1.94
N ASN A 525 -24.75 -4.67 0.76
CA ASN A 525 -24.62 -5.86 -0.09
C ASN A 525 -23.25 -5.95 -0.78
N PHE A 526 -22.50 -4.85 -0.81
CA PHE A 526 -21.17 -4.81 -1.41
C PHE A 526 -20.08 -4.98 -0.35
N LYS A 527 -19.00 -5.68 -0.70
CA LYS A 527 -17.89 -5.93 0.24
C LYS A 527 -17.19 -4.63 0.64
N ASP A 528 -17.02 -3.71 -0.30
CA ASP A 528 -16.33 -2.46 -0.10
C ASP A 528 -17.15 -1.54 0.81
N LEU A 529 -16.51 -1.01 1.86
CA LEU A 529 -17.12 -0.10 2.85
C LEU A 529 -18.29 -0.67 3.67
N LYS A 530 -18.43 -2.00 3.76
CA LYS A 530 -19.52 -2.63 4.52
C LYS A 530 -19.63 -2.11 5.97
N PHE A 531 -18.50 -1.98 6.67
CA PHE A 531 -18.48 -1.49 8.06
C PHE A 531 -18.82 0.00 8.18
N LYS A 532 -18.28 0.83 7.28
CA LYS A 532 -18.58 2.27 7.23
C LYS A 532 -20.05 2.54 6.90
N THR A 533 -20.62 1.73 6.00
CA THR A 533 -22.04 1.78 5.64
C THR A 533 -22.93 1.29 6.77
N ALA A 534 -22.50 0.27 7.52
CA ALA A 534 -23.23 -0.18 8.72
C ALA A 534 -23.31 0.91 9.79
N VAL A 535 -22.20 1.60 10.06
CA VAL A 535 -22.20 2.77 10.97
C VAL A 535 -23.20 3.83 10.53
N ALA A 536 -23.20 4.18 9.24
CA ALA A 536 -24.12 5.18 8.70
C ALA A 536 -25.58 4.73 8.76
N LEU A 537 -25.87 3.46 8.45
CA LEU A 537 -27.22 2.90 8.58
C LEU A 537 -27.70 2.92 10.03
N THR A 538 -26.85 2.52 10.98
CA THR A 538 -27.21 2.54 12.41
C THR A 538 -27.55 3.96 12.87
N ASP A 539 -26.80 4.97 12.42
CA ASP A 539 -27.10 6.37 12.75
C ASP A 539 -28.48 6.80 12.21
N VAL A 540 -28.80 6.47 10.95
CA VAL A 540 -30.12 6.76 10.37
C VAL A 540 -31.25 6.06 11.13
N LEU A 541 -31.10 4.79 11.47
CA LEU A 541 -32.11 4.04 12.24
C LEU A 541 -32.35 4.65 13.63
N ILE A 542 -31.33 5.24 14.24
CA ILE A 542 -31.47 5.96 15.51
C ILE A 542 -32.27 7.25 15.30
N GLN A 543 -32.02 8.00 14.23
CA GLN A 543 -32.76 9.22 13.91
C GLN A 543 -34.26 8.94 13.68
N GLU A 544 -34.59 7.80 13.06
CA GLU A 544 -35.98 7.36 12.81
C GLU A 544 -36.67 6.75 14.04
N GLY A 545 -35.95 6.56 15.14
CA GLY A 545 -36.49 5.92 16.35
C GLY A 545 -36.52 4.39 16.30
N HIS A 546 -35.96 3.76 15.26
CA HIS A 546 -35.83 2.31 15.09
C HIS A 546 -34.69 1.71 15.96
N TYR A 547 -34.68 2.02 17.26
CA TYR A 547 -33.57 1.70 18.17
C TYR A 547 -33.26 0.21 18.31
N LYS A 548 -34.29 -0.66 18.31
CA LYS A 548 -34.09 -2.12 18.42
C LYS A 548 -33.35 -2.66 17.19
N GLU A 549 -33.70 -2.17 16.01
CA GLU A 549 -33.03 -2.58 14.79
C GLU A 549 -31.60 -2.03 14.74
N ALA A 550 -31.40 -0.75 15.11
CA ALA A 550 -30.08 -0.15 15.20
C ALA A 550 -29.10 -0.96 16.08
N LEU A 551 -29.56 -1.43 17.24
CA LEU A 551 -28.77 -2.29 18.12
C LEU A 551 -28.46 -3.64 17.46
N SER A 552 -29.44 -4.29 16.82
CA SER A 552 -29.23 -5.57 16.13
C SER A 552 -28.21 -5.47 14.98
N VAL A 553 -28.25 -4.38 14.22
CA VAL A 553 -27.28 -4.10 13.15
C VAL A 553 -25.90 -3.91 13.75
N SER A 554 -25.78 -3.08 14.79
CA SER A 554 -24.52 -2.86 15.50
C SER A 554 -23.91 -4.17 16.00
N GLU A 555 -24.66 -5.02 16.70
CA GLU A 555 -24.16 -6.30 17.24
C GLU A 555 -23.65 -7.25 16.14
N ASN A 556 -24.41 -7.39 15.05
CA ASN A 556 -24.05 -8.25 13.92
C ASN A 556 -22.71 -7.83 13.27
N PHE A 557 -22.48 -6.52 13.17
CA PHE A 557 -21.25 -5.99 12.56
C PHE A 557 -20.09 -5.89 13.54
N MET A 558 -20.32 -5.48 14.79
CA MET A 558 -19.27 -5.33 15.81
C MET A 558 -18.50 -6.63 16.06
N SER A 559 -19.17 -7.79 16.01
CA SER A 559 -18.54 -9.11 16.17
C SER A 559 -17.51 -9.44 15.06
N LYS A 560 -17.64 -8.81 13.89
CA LYS A 560 -16.81 -9.03 12.70
C LYS A 560 -15.69 -8.01 12.55
N ILE A 561 -15.71 -6.94 13.33
CA ILE A 561 -14.74 -5.84 13.27
C ILE A 561 -13.64 -6.03 14.32
N TYR A 562 -12.40 -5.70 13.94
CA TYR A 562 -11.21 -5.74 14.80
C TYR A 562 -11.24 -4.59 15.83
N ASP A 563 -10.60 -4.78 16.98
CA ASP A 563 -10.73 -3.86 18.11
C ASP A 563 -10.11 -2.48 17.83
N LYS A 564 -9.05 -2.44 17.02
CA LYS A 564 -8.39 -1.19 16.58
C LYS A 564 -9.10 -0.46 15.43
N ASP A 565 -10.12 -1.04 14.82
CA ASP A 565 -10.86 -0.39 13.74
C ASP A 565 -11.78 0.71 14.30
N PRO A 566 -11.63 1.99 13.87
CA PRO A 566 -12.47 3.09 14.33
C PRO A 566 -13.98 2.86 14.12
N GLN A 567 -14.37 2.07 13.10
CA GLN A 567 -15.77 1.76 12.86
C GLN A 567 -16.40 0.99 14.03
N LYS A 568 -15.62 0.22 14.79
CA LYS A 568 -16.12 -0.47 15.99
C LYS A 568 -16.48 0.51 17.10
N SER A 569 -15.62 1.49 17.35
CA SER A 569 -15.89 2.57 18.32
C SER A 569 -17.06 3.42 17.88
N MET A 570 -17.22 3.68 16.58
CA MET A 570 -18.40 4.37 16.05
C MET A 570 -19.70 3.56 16.23
N LEU A 571 -19.68 2.23 16.00
CA LEU A 571 -20.84 1.38 16.29
C LEU A 571 -21.17 1.32 17.77
N LEU A 572 -20.17 1.23 18.65
CA LEU A 572 -20.38 1.29 20.10
C LEU A 572 -20.97 2.63 20.53
N TRP A 573 -20.49 3.73 19.95
CA TRP A 573 -21.08 5.05 20.19
C TRP A 573 -22.54 5.14 19.73
N ASN A 574 -22.86 4.61 18.54
CA ASN A 574 -24.24 4.55 18.05
C ASN A 574 -25.11 3.64 18.93
N SER A 575 -24.58 2.50 19.39
CA SER A 575 -25.25 1.60 20.34
C SER A 575 -25.54 2.31 21.66
N SER A 576 -24.56 3.05 22.19
CA SER A 576 -24.73 3.88 23.39
C SER A 576 -25.85 4.92 23.22
N ARG A 577 -25.89 5.62 22.09
CA ARG A 577 -26.97 6.57 21.75
C ARG A 577 -28.33 5.89 21.70
N ALA A 578 -28.43 4.73 21.04
CA ALA A 578 -29.67 3.98 20.95
C ALA A 578 -30.17 3.50 22.34
N HIS A 579 -29.27 3.00 23.20
CA HIS A 579 -29.61 2.64 24.58
C HIS A 579 -30.05 3.86 25.40
N ARG A 580 -29.35 5.00 25.29
CA ARG A 580 -29.70 6.23 26.00
C ARG A 580 -31.09 6.74 25.61
N LEU A 581 -31.43 6.71 24.32
CA LEU A 581 -32.75 7.13 23.81
C LEU A 581 -33.88 6.15 24.19
N LYS A 582 -33.54 4.90 24.49
CA LYS A 582 -34.43 3.92 25.11
C LYS A 582 -34.48 3.99 26.64
N GLU A 583 -33.80 4.96 27.25
CA GLU A 583 -33.65 5.12 28.70
C GLU A 583 -32.91 3.96 29.41
N ASP A 584 -32.17 3.14 28.65
CA ASP A 584 -31.29 2.09 29.18
C ASP A 584 -29.90 2.66 29.47
N PHE A 585 -29.81 3.46 30.53
CA PHE A 585 -28.59 4.20 30.87
C PHE A 585 -27.40 3.30 31.27
N VAL A 586 -27.67 2.07 31.72
CA VAL A 586 -26.63 1.12 32.13
C VAL A 586 -25.85 0.64 30.91
N ASN A 587 -26.54 0.08 29.91
CA ASN A 587 -25.88 -0.38 28.69
C ASN A 587 -25.32 0.79 27.88
N ALA A 588 -26.01 1.94 27.86
CA ALA A 588 -25.50 3.14 27.21
C ALA A 588 -24.12 3.56 27.74
N LYS A 589 -23.94 3.52 29.07
CA LYS A 589 -22.66 3.85 29.70
C LYS A 589 -21.58 2.82 29.36
N ILE A 590 -21.90 1.53 29.44
CA ILE A 590 -20.97 0.43 29.11
C ILE A 590 -20.44 0.59 27.69
N ASP A 591 -21.32 0.83 26.72
CA ASP A 591 -20.94 0.97 25.32
C ASP A 591 -20.08 2.21 25.06
N ALA A 592 -20.40 3.35 25.69
CA ALA A 592 -19.60 4.57 25.57
C ALA A 592 -18.21 4.41 26.20
N GLU A 593 -18.12 3.79 27.38
CA GLU A 593 -16.84 3.48 28.03
C GLU A 593 -16.01 2.52 27.18
N ARG A 594 -16.63 1.50 26.59
CA ARG A 594 -15.96 0.55 25.70
C ARG A 594 -15.46 1.24 24.42
N ALA A 595 -16.25 2.14 23.82
CA ALA A 595 -15.83 2.92 22.67
C ALA A 595 -14.57 3.75 22.99
N LEU A 596 -14.50 4.34 24.19
CA LEU A 596 -13.36 5.11 24.65
C LEU A 596 -12.15 4.23 25.01
N GLN A 597 -12.37 3.01 25.50
CA GLN A 597 -11.30 2.03 25.73
C GLN A 597 -10.61 1.64 24.42
N LEU A 598 -11.38 1.39 23.36
CA LEU A 598 -10.85 1.05 22.04
C LEU A 598 -10.18 2.26 21.39
N GLN A 599 -10.78 3.45 21.53
CA GLN A 599 -10.27 4.69 20.98
C GLN A 599 -10.20 5.80 22.06
N PRO A 600 -9.04 5.97 22.72
CA PRO A 600 -8.90 6.91 23.84
C PRO A 600 -9.12 8.39 23.49
N ILE A 601 -8.90 8.76 22.22
CA ILE A 601 -9.20 10.08 21.67
C ILE A 601 -10.44 9.95 20.81
N PHE A 602 -11.61 10.06 21.44
CA PHE A 602 -12.89 9.94 20.76
C PHE A 602 -13.93 10.89 21.36
N PRO A 603 -14.01 12.15 20.84
CA PRO A 603 -14.88 13.17 21.40
C PRO A 603 -16.36 12.80 21.44
N ASN A 604 -16.83 12.03 20.45
CA ASN A 604 -18.21 11.53 20.42
C ASN A 604 -18.55 10.68 21.66
N ALA A 605 -17.69 9.73 22.05
CA ALA A 605 -17.94 8.92 23.25
C ALA A 605 -17.87 9.74 24.54
N ARG A 606 -16.94 10.70 24.66
CA ARG A 606 -16.87 11.62 25.81
C ARG A 606 -18.12 12.47 25.93
N ARG A 607 -18.65 12.98 24.81
CA ARG A 607 -19.93 13.70 24.78
C ARG A 607 -21.09 12.83 25.23
N GLU A 608 -21.16 11.57 24.80
CA GLU A 608 -22.22 10.67 25.30
C GLU A 608 -22.12 10.41 26.79
N LEU A 609 -20.92 10.20 27.34
CA LEU A 609 -20.74 10.07 28.79
C LEU A 609 -21.18 11.33 29.53
N ALA A 610 -20.94 12.52 28.95
CA ALA A 610 -21.42 13.78 29.50
C ALA A 610 -22.95 13.86 29.46
N LEU A 611 -23.59 13.49 28.35
CA LEU A 611 -25.06 13.44 28.23
C LEU A 611 -25.66 12.46 29.25
N LEU A 612 -25.09 11.26 29.39
CA LEU A 612 -25.51 10.27 30.40
C LEU A 612 -25.37 10.81 31.83
N ALA A 613 -24.30 11.56 32.12
CA ALA A 613 -24.13 12.22 33.41
C ALA A 613 -25.18 13.32 33.65
N VAL A 614 -25.59 14.05 32.61
CA VAL A 614 -26.71 15.02 32.68
C VAL A 614 -28.03 14.30 32.96
N ASN A 615 -28.33 13.20 32.27
CA ASN A 615 -29.50 12.36 32.56
C ASN A 615 -29.52 11.87 34.02
N GLY A 616 -28.35 11.51 34.55
CA GLY A 616 -28.16 11.16 35.97
C GLY A 616 -28.10 12.35 36.95
N LYS A 617 -28.41 13.57 36.49
CA LYS A 617 -28.35 14.83 37.26
C LYS A 617 -26.97 15.18 37.84
N ASN A 618 -25.90 14.58 37.34
CA ASN A 618 -24.52 14.83 37.75
C ASN A 618 -23.81 15.75 36.76
N THR A 619 -24.19 17.04 36.79
CA THR A 619 -23.63 18.05 35.87
C THR A 619 -22.14 18.33 36.11
N TYR A 620 -21.61 18.04 37.31
CA TYR A 620 -20.17 18.13 37.59
C TYR A 620 -19.38 17.09 36.78
N ALA A 621 -19.83 15.83 36.79
CA ALA A 621 -19.22 14.77 36.00
C ALA A 621 -19.30 15.09 34.50
N ALA A 622 -20.44 15.61 34.02
CA ALA A 622 -20.60 16.01 32.63
C ALA A 622 -19.57 17.07 32.19
N VAL A 623 -19.40 18.14 32.98
CA VAL A 623 -18.39 19.18 32.71
C VAL A 623 -16.97 18.61 32.72
N LYS A 624 -16.68 17.66 33.63
CA LYS A 624 -15.37 17.00 33.69
C LYS A 624 -15.07 16.24 32.40
N GLU A 625 -16.00 15.44 31.91
CA GLU A 625 -15.85 14.67 30.67
C GLU A 625 -15.63 15.56 29.44
N LEU A 626 -16.40 16.64 29.31
CA LEU A 626 -16.23 17.58 28.19
C LEU A 626 -14.90 18.33 28.25
N LYS A 627 -14.43 18.71 29.45
CA LYS A 627 -13.10 19.30 29.61
C LYS A 627 -11.97 18.32 29.29
N LEU A 628 -12.12 17.05 29.65
CA LEU A 628 -11.16 16.01 29.25
C LEU A 628 -11.14 15.86 27.72
N SER A 629 -12.32 15.87 27.08
CA SER A 629 -12.44 15.86 25.62
C SER A 629 -11.70 17.04 24.98
N LEU A 630 -11.93 18.27 25.46
CA LEU A 630 -11.24 19.48 24.98
C LEU A 630 -9.74 19.50 25.29
N GLY A 631 -9.30 18.81 26.34
CA GLY A 631 -7.87 18.64 26.63
C GLY A 631 -7.17 17.75 25.59
N GLN A 632 -7.87 16.75 25.06
CA GLN A 632 -7.35 15.83 24.04
C GLN A 632 -7.57 16.34 22.61
N TYR A 633 -8.69 17.03 22.38
CA TYR A 633 -9.10 17.57 21.09
C TYR A 633 -9.60 19.02 21.28
N PRO A 634 -8.67 20.01 21.26
CA PRO A 634 -8.99 21.38 21.65
C PRO A 634 -9.99 22.11 20.75
N PHE A 635 -10.08 21.74 19.49
CA PHE A 635 -10.93 22.39 18.48
C PHE A 635 -12.15 21.51 18.19
N ASP A 636 -13.20 21.66 19.00
CA ASP A 636 -14.39 20.82 18.91
C ASP A 636 -15.68 21.61 19.18
N PRO A 637 -16.29 22.17 18.13
CA PRO A 637 -17.47 23.02 18.25
C PRO A 637 -18.64 22.33 18.96
N ASN A 638 -18.85 21.04 18.68
CA ASN A 638 -19.92 20.24 19.29
C ASN A 638 -19.71 20.07 20.80
N THR A 639 -18.47 19.91 21.25
CA THR A 639 -18.15 19.85 22.69
C THR A 639 -18.30 21.21 23.37
N TRP A 640 -17.94 22.31 22.70
CA TRP A 640 -18.19 23.66 23.22
C TRP A 640 -19.69 23.96 23.32
N ALA A 641 -20.48 23.59 22.31
CA ALA A 641 -21.93 23.79 22.31
C ALA A 641 -22.59 23.08 23.51
N LEU A 642 -22.28 21.79 23.70
CA LEU A 642 -22.81 21.00 24.81
C LEU A 642 -22.33 21.52 26.18
N LEU A 643 -21.07 21.95 26.30
CA LEU A 643 -20.55 22.55 27.53
C LEU A 643 -21.23 23.89 27.84
N GLY A 644 -21.48 24.69 26.80
CA GLY A 644 -22.21 25.95 26.88
C GLY A 644 -23.65 25.75 27.36
N GLN A 645 -24.36 24.77 26.81
CA GLN A 645 -25.69 24.37 27.23
C GLN A 645 -25.72 23.95 28.71
N ILE A 646 -24.80 23.08 29.14
CA ILE A 646 -24.73 22.65 30.55
C ILE A 646 -24.44 23.84 31.49
N TYR A 647 -23.58 24.78 31.09
CA TYR A 647 -23.35 25.99 31.89
C TYR A 647 -24.55 26.93 31.92
N PHE A 648 -25.31 27.00 30.83
CA PHE A 648 -26.55 27.75 30.77
C PHE A 648 -27.57 27.19 31.76
N ASP A 649 -27.76 25.86 31.75
CA ASP A 649 -28.66 25.15 32.67
C ASP A 649 -28.24 25.28 34.14
N GLN A 650 -26.93 25.40 34.41
CA GLN A 650 -26.38 25.69 35.74
C GLN A 650 -26.53 27.15 36.19
N GLY A 651 -27.07 28.05 35.34
CA GLY A 651 -27.14 29.49 35.60
C GLY A 651 -25.80 30.21 35.53
N ARG A 652 -24.76 29.58 34.97
CA ARG A 652 -23.40 30.14 34.82
C ARG A 652 -23.28 30.89 33.48
N TYR A 653 -24.09 31.92 33.33
CA TYR A 653 -24.34 32.61 32.06
C TYR A 653 -23.07 33.15 31.37
N SER A 654 -22.11 33.71 32.11
CA SER A 654 -20.86 34.20 31.50
C SER A 654 -20.01 33.09 30.88
N ARG A 655 -19.94 31.92 31.54
CA ARG A 655 -19.22 30.75 30.99
C ARG A 655 -20.00 30.12 29.84
N ALA A 656 -21.32 30.07 29.94
CA ALA A 656 -22.19 29.61 28.86
C ALA A 656 -21.97 30.45 27.59
N TYR A 657 -22.01 31.77 27.73
CA TYR A 657 -21.75 32.72 26.63
C TYR A 657 -20.39 32.48 25.97
N GLU A 658 -19.34 32.32 26.75
CA GLU A 658 -17.99 32.08 26.21
C GLU A 658 -17.93 30.79 25.36
N GLN A 659 -18.48 29.69 25.87
CA GLN A 659 -18.43 28.41 25.16
C GLN A 659 -19.35 28.41 23.93
N LEU A 660 -20.57 28.93 24.05
CA LEU A 660 -21.50 29.05 22.92
C LEU A 660 -20.94 29.96 21.82
N ARG A 661 -20.29 31.07 22.18
CA ARG A 661 -19.62 31.93 21.20
C ARG A 661 -18.51 31.19 20.46
N ARG A 662 -17.67 30.42 21.17
CA ARG A 662 -16.62 29.60 20.54
C ARG A 662 -17.21 28.56 19.58
N ALA A 663 -18.30 27.90 19.98
CA ALA A 663 -19.02 26.95 19.14
C ALA A 663 -19.56 27.61 17.87
N LEU A 664 -20.27 28.73 18.01
CA LEU A 664 -20.92 29.43 16.90
C LEU A 664 -19.94 30.12 15.95
N CYS A 665 -18.72 30.47 16.40
CA CYS A 665 -17.65 30.87 15.46
C CYS A 665 -17.35 29.79 14.41
N HIS A 666 -17.69 28.54 14.69
CA HIS A 666 -17.53 27.39 13.81
C HIS A 666 -18.89 26.70 13.54
N GLU A 667 -19.95 27.49 13.34
CA GLU A 667 -21.33 27.00 13.14
C GLU A 667 -21.43 25.87 12.09
N HIS A 668 -20.68 25.98 11.00
CA HIS A 668 -20.66 25.00 9.89
C HIS A 668 -20.13 23.61 10.28
N GLU A 669 -19.46 23.46 11.42
CA GLU A 669 -18.97 22.17 11.94
C GLU A 669 -19.87 21.59 13.05
N LEU A 670 -20.92 22.32 13.44
CA LEU A 670 -21.90 21.87 14.43
C LEU A 670 -22.88 20.88 13.81
N TYR A 671 -23.28 19.87 14.59
CA TYR A 671 -24.49 19.13 14.26
C TYR A 671 -25.69 20.05 14.36
N ASP A 672 -26.67 19.90 13.46
CA ASP A 672 -27.80 20.83 13.33
C ASP A 672 -28.52 21.06 14.66
N ASN A 673 -28.76 20.00 15.44
CA ASN A 673 -29.38 20.11 16.76
C ASN A 673 -28.54 20.96 17.72
N PHE A 674 -27.21 20.80 17.74
CA PHE A 674 -26.33 21.62 18.57
C PHE A 674 -26.26 23.07 18.07
N ALA A 675 -26.31 23.31 16.77
CA ALA A 675 -26.35 24.65 16.21
C ALA A 675 -27.64 25.38 16.62
N ILE A 676 -28.79 24.73 16.44
CA ILE A 676 -30.11 25.26 16.82
C ILE A 676 -30.12 25.60 18.32
N ASP A 677 -29.74 24.65 19.17
CA ASP A 677 -29.72 24.84 20.62
C ASP A 677 -28.73 25.94 21.05
N ALA A 678 -27.56 26.01 20.39
CA ALA A 678 -26.58 27.05 20.67
C ALA A 678 -27.11 28.44 20.30
N HIS A 679 -27.75 28.62 19.15
CA HIS A 679 -28.38 29.89 18.76
C HIS A 679 -29.52 30.28 19.71
N LEU A 680 -30.37 29.35 20.11
CA LEU A 680 -31.47 29.61 21.05
C LEU A 680 -30.93 30.04 22.43
N ASN A 681 -29.96 29.30 22.98
CA ASN A 681 -29.34 29.63 24.25
C ASN A 681 -28.60 30.97 24.19
N MET A 682 -27.93 31.27 23.06
CA MET A 682 -27.28 32.55 22.83
C MET A 682 -28.29 33.70 22.77
N ALA A 683 -29.44 33.52 22.10
CA ALA A 683 -30.50 34.51 22.06
C ALA A 683 -31.05 34.84 23.45
N VAL A 684 -31.25 33.83 24.31
CA VAL A 684 -31.71 34.05 25.69
C VAL A 684 -30.65 34.81 26.51
N LEU A 685 -29.37 34.44 26.37
CA LEU A 685 -28.25 35.14 27.03
C LEU A 685 -28.16 36.61 26.61
N LEU A 686 -28.24 36.88 25.31
CA LEU A 686 -28.13 38.23 24.75
C LEU A 686 -29.28 39.14 25.20
N ARG A 687 -30.54 38.63 25.23
CA ARG A 687 -31.66 39.40 25.82
C ARG A 687 -31.40 39.74 27.28
N ARG A 688 -30.84 38.80 28.04
CA ARG A 688 -30.50 39.00 29.45
C ARG A 688 -29.38 40.04 29.64
N PHE A 689 -28.48 40.17 28.67
CA PHE A 689 -27.44 41.19 28.66
C PHE A 689 -27.89 42.52 28.05
N GLY A 690 -29.16 42.67 27.69
CA GLY A 690 -29.72 43.91 27.10
C GLY A 690 -29.44 44.07 25.59
N GLN A 691 -28.97 43.03 24.91
CA GLN A 691 -28.66 43.02 23.47
C GLN A 691 -29.83 42.41 22.69
N ALA A 692 -30.95 43.13 22.61
CA ALA A 692 -32.18 42.63 22.00
C ALA A 692 -32.07 42.36 20.49
N ASP A 693 -31.34 43.20 19.76
CA ASP A 693 -31.18 43.09 18.31
C ASP A 693 -30.36 41.84 17.92
N ASP A 694 -29.21 41.63 18.57
CA ASP A 694 -28.39 40.42 18.37
C ASP A 694 -29.17 39.16 18.77
N ALA A 695 -29.96 39.22 19.84
CA ALA A 695 -30.81 38.10 20.24
C ALA A 695 -31.88 37.75 19.20
N ALA A 696 -32.44 38.74 18.53
CA ALA A 696 -33.40 38.53 17.44
C ALA A 696 -32.71 37.84 16.24
N LEU A 697 -31.48 38.24 15.91
CA LEU A 697 -30.68 37.61 14.85
C LEU A 697 -30.41 36.13 15.15
N HIS A 698 -29.97 35.80 16.36
CA HIS A 698 -29.76 34.39 16.75
C HIS A 698 -31.07 33.59 16.76
N SER A 699 -32.19 34.19 17.18
CA SER A 699 -33.51 33.53 17.14
C SER A 699 -33.96 33.25 15.69
N ALA A 700 -33.75 34.20 14.78
CA ALA A 700 -34.03 34.05 13.36
C ALA A 700 -33.18 32.94 12.75
N ARG A 701 -31.87 32.94 13.03
CA ARG A 701 -30.95 31.91 12.53
C ARG A 701 -31.33 30.50 13.01
N ALA A 702 -31.74 30.34 14.27
CA ALA A 702 -32.25 29.07 14.78
C ALA A 702 -33.51 28.58 14.03
N ASN A 703 -34.39 29.50 13.65
CA ASN A 703 -35.56 29.18 12.83
C ASN A 703 -35.19 28.82 11.39
N ASP A 704 -34.22 29.51 10.79
CA ASP A 704 -33.71 29.18 9.46
C ASP A 704 -33.12 27.76 9.43
N LEU A 705 -32.32 27.40 10.43
CA LEU A 705 -31.76 26.05 10.58
C LEU A 705 -32.86 24.99 10.73
N ARG A 706 -33.98 25.31 11.39
CA ARG A 706 -35.16 24.42 11.47
C ARG A 706 -35.92 24.33 10.15
N LEU A 707 -35.94 25.39 9.34
CA LEU A 707 -36.68 25.45 8.07
C LEU A 707 -35.92 24.82 6.89
N ILE A 708 -34.59 24.86 6.91
CA ILE A 708 -33.73 24.18 5.91
C ILE A 708 -33.97 22.65 5.90
N ALA A 709 -34.58 22.09 6.95
CA ALA A 709 -35.00 20.70 7.06
C ALA A 709 -36.24 20.30 6.23
N THR A 710 -36.68 21.06 5.22
CA THR A 710 -37.96 20.82 4.53
C THR A 710 -37.86 20.37 3.06
N SER A 711 -38.22 19.10 2.84
CA SER A 711 -38.76 18.35 1.68
C SER A 711 -38.51 18.77 0.21
N LYS A 712 -38.47 20.05 -0.17
CA LYS A 712 -38.38 20.45 -1.59
C LYS A 712 -37.04 20.10 -2.24
N ALA A 713 -35.93 20.33 -1.52
CA ALA A 713 -34.59 19.97 -2.00
C ALA A 713 -34.46 18.45 -2.16
N ALA A 714 -34.91 17.68 -1.16
CA ALA A 714 -34.94 16.22 -1.19
C ALA A 714 -35.77 15.68 -2.37
N GLN A 715 -36.95 16.26 -2.63
CA GLN A 715 -37.82 15.82 -3.72
C GLN A 715 -37.19 16.06 -5.10
N SER A 716 -36.51 17.19 -5.30
CA SER A 716 -35.76 17.48 -6.54
C SER A 716 -34.60 16.49 -6.75
N LEU A 717 -33.82 16.24 -5.70
CA LEU A 717 -32.72 15.27 -5.74
C LEU A 717 -33.23 13.83 -5.98
N ARG A 718 -34.36 13.43 -5.36
CA ARG A 718 -35.05 12.17 -5.64
C ARG A 718 -35.41 12.06 -7.11
N GLN A 719 -36.08 13.05 -7.69
CA GLN A 719 -36.49 13.04 -9.11
C GLN A 719 -35.28 12.88 -10.06
N ARG A 720 -34.18 13.59 -9.77
CA ARG A 720 -32.95 13.51 -10.56
C ARG A 720 -32.30 12.13 -10.48
N LEU A 721 -32.26 11.53 -9.30
CA LEU A 721 -31.75 10.17 -9.11
C LEU A 721 -32.64 9.15 -9.85
N PHE A 722 -33.96 9.20 -9.65
CA PHE A 722 -34.89 8.22 -10.24
C PHE A 722 -34.94 8.30 -11.76
N SER A 723 -35.01 9.50 -12.34
CA SER A 723 -35.00 9.68 -13.80
C SER A 723 -33.78 9.04 -14.44
N THR A 724 -32.63 9.06 -13.77
CA THR A 724 -31.40 8.45 -14.28
C THR A 724 -31.35 6.94 -14.03
N VAL A 725 -31.74 6.47 -12.84
CA VAL A 725 -31.74 5.03 -12.50
C VAL A 725 -32.72 4.22 -13.36
N ILE A 726 -33.88 4.79 -13.72
CA ILE A 726 -34.86 4.14 -14.61
C ILE A 726 -34.29 3.92 -16.02
N THR A 727 -33.35 4.75 -16.46
CA THR A 727 -32.68 4.59 -17.76
C THR A 727 -31.53 3.57 -17.75
N ILE A 728 -31.16 3.03 -16.58
CA ILE A 728 -30.13 2.00 -16.47
C ILE A 728 -30.81 0.63 -16.68
N PRO A 729 -30.54 -0.09 -17.77
CA PRO A 729 -31.16 -1.39 -18.01
C PRO A 729 -30.82 -2.34 -16.85
N ALA A 730 -31.85 -2.97 -16.26
CA ALA A 730 -31.71 -3.94 -15.20
C ALA A 730 -30.88 -5.13 -15.71
N GLN A 731 -29.57 -5.13 -15.43
CA GLN A 731 -28.72 -6.29 -15.68
C GLN A 731 -28.96 -7.32 -14.56
N LYS A 732 -29.32 -8.53 -15.01
CA LYS A 732 -29.70 -9.71 -14.22
C LYS A 732 -28.62 -10.19 -13.26
#